data_AF-A0A2V2ED43-F1
#
_entry.id   AF-A0A2V2ED43-F1
#
_cell.length_a   1.000
_cell.length_b   1.000
_cell.length_c   1.000
_cell.angle_alpha   90.00
_cell.angle_beta   90.00
_cell.angle_gamma   90.00
#
_symmetry.space_group_name_H-M   'P 1'
#
loop_
_entity.id
_entity.type
_entity.pdbx_description
1 polymer ?
#
loop_
_entity_poly.entity_id
_entity_poly.type
_entity_poly.pdbx_seq_one_letter_code
_entity_poly.pdbx_strand_id
1 'polypeptide(L)'
;MVKSFRKSIAFILTLAMTTTLFASFAINQTFAVNPPYQNSSILVGVTPNPPQSADETPEQYSVRTTQYQINLTSTFNSVAGFSSYTAYSNANTDTSDAYIITLNDCLRSTLLTAIQKLNSYSVVVYAEPNYHYEADLKFTGNDDLIRQARVTPNDQYYCYSTKQAYAIPLQINSAWYDTVGDDSVVVGVIDTGIDFNHPDLQGRQWVNLLENPGDTTDNDGNGYINDINGWDFYNNTQLPSSYSITTNDGHGTEVAGLMAANGNNSIGIAGVTWNIKLADLKVSDSFGTINEAAIIAAIQYATAKKIPILCCGFAGDTYSVSMYNAIKSYPGLFVAAAGDNASEQPCYPAAYPLDNIISVTSTNYTQNPPYEANTFSADISNYGRQWVDITAPGGTAFSTILPTVPNPTPYDYYGDLSTSTSYAAAIIAGTAALTISRNIEVRSSLGVIHKVYTGMQLKQIIMRRSDKFDGLKNLCLSGGLVNTYKSLNNASGGFEFNATTQTITGYSGANGYVQIPSEIDGIAVKNIAESAFAGNSELNWVVIPSSIENIGAYAFFGCKNLGGFNVDANNPYYASFNDVLFNKDRTTLIQFPQAYYSQSYVIPNGTTLLTEYAFSGNSKLTTLTMPSTLTSLPNYAFAFCSNLTSVTFPSTMTQIGNFAFTSCISLGSGGNNIVLPASLNTIGDNAFLGCFSITTLTVNSTSLSIGKKAFYNCSNLANININGGVSLIDSNAFQKCTSLQKFVIPYNANCNTEIKAGAFIECYGLTTIGLSSSVTLINRNAPVFSAIPNYTHIYAPSGSEGYSYAIFINIVPDVRTNAQIAAL
;
A
#
# COMPACT_ATOMS: atom_id res chain seq x y z
N MET A 1 7.36 42.16 29.65
CA MET A 1 8.54 42.50 30.47
C MET A 1 8.17 42.26 31.92
N VAL A 2 8.97 41.68 32.81
CA VAL A 2 10.28 41.06 32.75
C VAL A 2 10.46 40.57 34.20
N LYS A 3 10.95 39.34 34.36
CA LYS A 3 11.85 38.92 35.44
C LYS A 3 11.56 39.42 36.87
N SER A 4 11.37 38.47 37.76
CA SER A 4 12.49 38.08 38.63
C SER A 4 12.15 36.73 39.26
N PHE A 5 12.67 35.62 38.72
CA PHE A 5 13.92 34.98 39.14
C PHE A 5 13.96 34.61 40.63
N ARG A 6 14.31 33.33 40.88
CA ARG A 6 14.75 32.71 42.14
C ARG A 6 13.65 32.11 43.04
N LYS A 7 13.43 30.80 42.84
CA LYS A 7 13.51 29.82 43.94
C LYS A 7 14.20 28.54 43.44
N SER A 8 15.53 28.60 43.44
CA SER A 8 16.34 27.46 43.91
C SER A 8 16.12 27.30 45.42
N ILE A 9 16.61 26.18 45.97
CA ILE A 9 16.62 25.76 47.39
C ILE A 9 15.39 24.89 47.68
N ALA A 10 15.49 23.62 48.07
CA ALA A 10 16.48 22.82 48.79
C ALA A 10 16.10 21.34 48.54
N PHE A 11 16.80 20.25 48.86
CA PHE A 11 17.95 19.89 49.68
C PHE A 11 18.11 18.38 49.35
N ILE A 12 19.24 17.88 48.85
CA ILE A 12 20.35 17.32 49.64
C ILE A 12 19.98 16.08 50.49
N LEU A 13 20.77 15.02 50.27
CA LEU A 13 21.13 13.86 51.10
C LEU A 13 20.33 12.55 50.91
N THR A 14 20.79 11.58 50.09
CA THR A 14 21.90 10.58 50.18
C THR A 14 21.70 9.44 51.20
N LEU A 15 21.78 8.20 50.66
CA LEU A 15 22.31 6.93 51.24
C LEU A 15 21.58 6.33 52.48
N ALA A 16 21.39 5.01 52.65
CA ALA A 16 22.14 3.86 52.16
C ALA A 16 21.33 2.54 52.19
N MET A 17 21.88 1.55 51.50
CA MET A 17 21.48 0.15 51.28
C MET A 17 21.24 -0.67 52.58
N THR A 18 20.34 -1.68 52.56
CA THR A 18 20.66 -3.13 52.35
C THR A 18 19.46 -4.06 52.66
N THR A 19 19.39 -5.15 51.87
CA THR A 19 18.87 -6.52 52.13
C THR A 19 17.37 -6.88 52.16
N THR A 20 17.02 -7.68 51.13
CA THR A 20 16.28 -8.97 51.10
C THR A 20 14.75 -9.07 51.22
N LEU A 21 14.21 -9.67 50.15
CA LEU A 21 13.23 -10.77 50.07
C LEU A 21 11.71 -10.48 49.97
N PHE A 22 11.16 -11.06 48.88
CA PHE A 22 9.78 -11.47 48.57
C PHE A 22 8.71 -10.43 48.18
N ALA A 23 8.43 -10.47 46.87
CA ALA A 23 7.11 -10.54 46.23
C ALA A 23 6.04 -9.49 46.59
N SER A 24 5.74 -8.60 45.65
CA SER A 24 4.46 -8.59 44.92
C SER A 24 4.39 -7.40 43.94
N PHE A 25 3.73 -7.68 42.81
CA PHE A 25 3.24 -6.81 41.75
C PHE A 25 3.09 -5.31 42.08
N ALA A 26 3.68 -4.46 41.23
CA ALA A 26 2.96 -3.36 40.59
C ALA A 26 3.71 -2.88 39.33
N ILE A 27 2.96 -2.91 38.24
CA ILE A 27 3.29 -2.45 36.89
C ILE A 27 3.57 -0.94 36.91
N ASN A 28 4.59 -0.49 36.20
CA ASN A 28 4.47 0.76 35.46
C ASN A 28 5.23 0.69 34.14
N GLN A 29 4.42 0.64 33.08
CA GLN A 29 4.80 0.80 31.69
C GLN A 29 5.47 2.16 31.49
N THR A 30 6.61 2.17 30.81
CA THR A 30 6.97 3.29 29.95
C THR A 30 6.87 2.76 28.52
N PHE A 31 5.90 3.29 27.77
CA PHE A 31 5.83 3.13 26.33
C PHE A 31 7.07 3.80 25.72
N ALA A 32 8.03 2.99 25.29
CA ALA A 32 9.08 3.45 24.39
C ALA A 32 8.52 3.45 22.96
N VAL A 33 8.14 4.64 22.49
CA VAL A 33 8.02 4.92 21.06
C VAL A 33 9.43 4.82 20.47
N ASN A 34 9.75 3.76 19.73
CA ASN A 34 11.02 3.66 19.00
C ASN A 34 10.89 4.39 17.65
N PRO A 35 11.68 5.44 17.36
CA PRO A 35 11.77 6.04 16.03
C PRO A 35 12.71 5.22 15.12
N PRO A 36 12.55 5.24 13.78
CA PRO A 36 13.24 4.33 12.86
C PRO A 36 14.66 4.78 12.42
N TYR A 37 15.40 5.51 13.26
CA TYR A 37 16.80 5.88 12.94
C TYR A 37 17.69 5.73 14.19
N GLN A 38 18.21 4.53 14.41
CA GLN A 38 19.25 4.22 15.39
C GLN A 38 20.65 4.17 14.74
N ASN A 39 20.91 4.88 13.64
CA ASN A 39 22.24 4.87 13.00
C ASN A 39 23.13 5.97 13.59
N SER A 40 23.99 5.58 14.54
CA SER A 40 25.10 6.40 15.06
C SER A 40 26.43 6.11 14.35
N SER A 41 26.44 5.54 13.14
CA SER A 41 27.69 5.19 12.44
C SER A 41 27.69 5.54 10.93
N ILE A 42 28.89 5.76 10.37
CA ILE A 42 29.17 6.17 8.98
C ILE A 42 30.18 5.18 8.38
N LEU A 43 29.93 4.68 7.17
CA LEU A 43 30.90 3.90 6.39
C LEU A 43 31.74 4.85 5.53
N VAL A 44 33.06 4.71 5.59
CA VAL A 44 34.02 5.58 4.90
C VAL A 44 35.00 4.74 4.10
N GLY A 45 34.97 4.86 2.77
CA GLY A 45 36.01 4.34 1.90
C GLY A 45 37.15 5.34 1.77
N VAL A 46 38.40 4.88 1.90
CA VAL A 46 39.59 5.73 1.75
C VAL A 46 40.43 5.29 0.56
N THR A 47 41.23 6.20 0.00
CA THR A 47 42.17 5.81 -1.05
C THR A 47 43.19 4.82 -0.48
N PRO A 48 43.56 3.74 -1.18
CA PRO A 48 44.71 2.95 -0.78
C PRO A 48 45.98 3.81 -0.83
N ASN A 49 47.00 3.49 -0.03
CA ASN A 49 48.34 4.11 -0.13
C ASN A 49 49.28 3.18 -0.93
N PRO A 50 49.27 3.20 -2.27
CA PRO A 50 50.16 2.38 -3.08
C PRO A 50 51.62 2.87 -3.02
N PRO A 51 52.60 2.02 -3.32
CA PRO A 51 53.99 2.44 -3.46
C PRO A 51 54.10 3.57 -4.50
N GLN A 52 54.82 4.66 -4.20
CA GLN A 52 54.91 5.78 -5.15
C GLN A 52 55.80 5.46 -6.37
N SER A 53 56.65 4.43 -6.28
CA SER A 53 57.56 4.02 -7.34
C SER A 53 58.01 2.56 -7.16
N ALA A 54 58.42 1.93 -8.26
CA ALA A 54 58.95 0.56 -8.25
C ALA A 54 60.23 0.37 -7.40
N ASP A 55 60.94 1.47 -7.09
CA ASP A 55 62.21 1.47 -6.33
C ASP A 55 62.04 1.87 -4.84
N GLU A 56 60.81 2.01 -4.34
CA GLU A 56 60.57 2.35 -2.94
C GLU A 56 61.01 1.21 -2.00
N THR A 57 61.88 1.51 -1.03
CA THR A 57 62.31 0.49 -0.08
C THR A 57 61.20 0.15 0.92
N PRO A 58 61.15 -1.08 1.48
CA PRO A 58 60.16 -1.46 2.49
C PRO A 58 60.10 -0.50 3.69
N GLU A 59 61.24 0.07 4.10
CA GLU A 59 61.30 1.06 5.18
C GLU A 59 60.69 2.42 4.78
N GLN A 60 60.93 2.88 3.55
CA GLN A 60 60.30 4.11 3.02
C GLN A 60 58.78 3.95 2.92
N TYR A 61 58.32 2.80 2.44
CA TYR A 61 56.91 2.45 2.38
C TYR A 61 56.27 2.40 3.77
N SER A 62 56.94 1.76 4.73
CA SER A 62 56.48 1.68 6.12
C SER A 62 56.35 3.06 6.78
N VAL A 63 57.35 3.95 6.61
CA VAL A 63 57.29 5.33 7.14
C VAL A 63 56.14 6.13 6.53
N ARG A 64 55.94 6.05 5.21
CA ARG A 64 54.84 6.76 4.54
C ARG A 64 53.48 6.24 4.93
N THR A 65 53.32 4.93 5.01
CA THR A 65 52.10 4.28 5.47
C THR A 65 51.76 4.69 6.90
N THR A 66 52.77 4.79 7.78
CA THR A 66 52.60 5.32 9.14
C THR A 66 52.08 6.76 9.11
N GLN A 67 52.66 7.63 8.28
CA GLN A 67 52.22 9.03 8.15
C GLN A 67 50.80 9.15 7.57
N TYR A 68 50.44 8.27 6.64
CA TYR A 68 49.10 8.20 6.04
C TYR A 68 48.04 7.82 7.10
N GLN A 69 48.33 6.85 7.95
CA GLN A 69 47.45 6.45 9.07
C GLN A 69 47.29 7.56 10.11
N ILE A 70 48.36 8.32 10.41
CA ILE A 70 48.29 9.49 11.29
C ILE A 70 47.35 10.55 10.71
N ASN A 71 47.46 10.83 9.41
CA ASN A 71 46.59 11.80 8.73
C ASN A 71 45.11 11.34 8.75
N LEU A 72 44.83 10.07 8.45
CA LEU A 72 43.48 9.51 8.54
C LEU A 72 42.89 9.62 9.94
N THR A 73 43.67 9.29 10.97
CA THR A 73 43.26 9.43 12.37
C THR A 73 42.91 10.87 12.72
N SER A 74 43.73 11.83 12.25
CA SER A 74 43.45 13.26 12.45
C SER A 74 42.17 13.71 11.73
N THR A 75 41.90 13.19 10.53
CA THR A 75 40.69 13.46 9.75
C THR A 75 39.45 12.99 10.51
N PHE A 76 39.42 11.76 11.02
CA PHE A 76 38.27 11.21 11.74
C PHE A 76 38.02 11.94 13.06
N ASN A 77 39.07 12.23 13.84
CA ASN A 77 38.96 12.97 15.10
C ASN A 77 38.42 14.39 14.92
N SER A 78 38.52 14.96 13.72
CA SER A 78 38.00 16.30 13.42
C SER A 78 36.48 16.34 13.17
N VAL A 79 35.82 15.19 13.01
CA VAL A 79 34.39 15.10 12.71
C VAL A 79 33.56 15.48 13.94
N ALA A 80 32.56 16.35 13.75
CA ALA A 80 31.68 16.78 14.83
C ALA A 80 30.89 15.58 15.37
N GLY A 81 30.96 15.37 16.68
CA GLY A 81 30.30 14.24 17.32
C GLY A 81 31.04 12.91 17.18
N PHE A 82 32.29 12.87 16.74
CA PHE A 82 33.09 11.63 16.70
C PHE A 82 33.22 10.96 18.09
N SER A 83 33.09 9.63 18.13
CA SER A 83 33.29 8.81 19.33
C SER A 83 34.41 7.78 19.16
N SER A 84 34.38 7.00 18.08
CA SER A 84 35.36 5.96 17.78
C SER A 84 35.38 5.61 16.28
N TYR A 85 36.37 4.82 15.84
CA TYR A 85 36.35 4.18 14.53
C TYR A 85 36.87 2.75 14.58
N THR A 86 36.42 1.93 13.63
CA THR A 86 36.89 0.56 13.38
C THR A 86 37.38 0.46 11.94
N ALA A 87 38.53 -0.17 11.73
CA ALA A 87 39.17 -0.30 10.43
C ALA A 87 38.95 -1.69 9.81
N TYR A 88 38.73 -1.76 8.49
CA TYR A 88 38.49 -2.99 7.72
C TYR A 88 39.49 -3.08 6.56
N SER A 89 40.35 -4.11 6.58
CA SER A 89 41.37 -4.35 5.56
C SER A 89 40.98 -5.48 4.62
N ASN A 90 41.23 -5.31 3.33
CA ASN A 90 41.30 -6.43 2.40
C ASN A 90 42.68 -7.10 2.51
N ALA A 91 42.79 -8.41 2.36
CA ALA A 91 43.88 -9.23 2.91
C ALA A 91 45.31 -9.01 2.35
N ASN A 92 45.58 -7.94 1.58
CA ASN A 92 46.82 -7.74 0.82
C ASN A 92 47.43 -6.31 0.93
N THR A 93 47.02 -5.47 1.88
CA THR A 93 47.55 -4.10 2.06
C THR A 93 47.83 -3.78 3.54
N ASP A 94 48.92 -3.05 3.84
CA ASP A 94 49.25 -2.55 5.20
C ASP A 94 48.34 -1.36 5.64
N THR A 95 47.34 -1.01 4.84
CA THR A 95 46.35 0.05 5.09
C THR A 95 44.94 -0.46 4.89
N SER A 96 44.03 -0.14 5.80
CA SER A 96 42.61 -0.48 5.68
C SER A 96 41.94 0.29 4.53
N ASP A 97 41.11 -0.40 3.75
CA ASP A 97 40.41 0.17 2.58
C ASP A 97 39.07 0.83 2.97
N ALA A 98 38.53 0.46 4.13
CA ALA A 98 37.30 1.03 4.67
C ALA A 98 37.37 1.22 6.20
N TYR A 99 36.65 2.22 6.68
CA TYR A 99 36.49 2.53 8.10
C TYR A 99 35.01 2.69 8.44
N ILE A 100 34.60 2.25 9.62
CA ILE A 100 33.32 2.62 10.23
C ILE A 100 33.61 3.65 11.31
N ILE A 101 33.00 4.83 11.20
CA ILE A 101 33.09 5.92 12.17
C ILE A 101 31.82 5.96 13.00
N THR A 102 31.94 5.99 14.32
CA THR A 102 30.80 6.09 15.25
C THR A 102 30.69 7.52 15.80
N LEU A 103 29.45 7.98 15.99
CA LEU A 103 29.09 9.30 16.52
C LEU A 103 28.54 9.20 17.97
N ASN A 104 28.63 10.30 18.71
CA ASN A 104 28.22 10.44 20.11
C ASN A 104 26.69 10.49 20.29
N ASP A 105 25.94 10.87 19.25
CA ASP A 105 24.48 10.92 19.24
C ASP A 105 23.89 10.33 17.96
N CYS A 106 22.60 9.97 17.99
CA CYS A 106 21.86 9.41 16.85
C CYS A 106 21.05 10.48 16.08
N LEU A 107 21.40 11.77 16.18
CA LEU A 107 20.62 12.82 15.51
C LEU A 107 20.93 12.85 14.01
N ARG A 108 19.88 12.78 13.18
CA ARG A 108 20.00 12.82 11.70
C ARG A 108 20.78 14.04 11.19
N SER A 109 20.66 15.19 11.86
CA SER A 109 21.41 16.41 11.52
C SER A 109 22.92 16.25 11.76
N THR A 110 23.30 15.59 12.85
CA THR A 110 24.71 15.31 13.20
C THR A 110 25.32 14.34 12.18
N LEU A 111 24.58 13.26 11.85
CA LEU A 111 24.98 12.27 10.84
C LEU A 111 25.25 12.89 9.46
N LEU A 112 24.30 13.68 8.93
CA LEU A 112 24.43 14.28 7.60
C LEU A 112 25.57 15.31 7.53
N THR A 113 25.77 16.09 8.61
CA THR A 113 26.88 17.05 8.70
C THR A 113 28.24 16.33 8.72
N ALA A 114 28.32 15.23 9.46
CA ALA A 114 29.52 14.40 9.52
C ALA A 114 29.86 13.75 8.16
N ILE A 115 28.86 13.22 7.46
CA ILE A 115 29.01 12.65 6.10
C ILE A 115 29.50 13.71 5.11
N GLN A 116 28.91 14.91 5.10
CA GLN A 116 29.34 15.99 4.22
C GLN A 116 30.79 16.42 4.50
N LYS A 117 31.16 16.50 5.78
CA LYS A 117 32.53 16.85 6.18
C LYS A 117 33.52 15.76 5.75
N LEU A 118 33.21 14.49 5.93
CA LEU A 118 34.08 13.38 5.52
C LEU A 118 34.31 13.34 4.01
N ASN A 119 33.24 13.50 3.22
CA ASN A 119 33.32 13.58 1.76
C ASN A 119 34.10 14.81 1.24
N SER A 120 34.43 15.78 2.10
CA SER A 120 35.25 16.95 1.70
C SER A 120 36.76 16.70 1.76
N TYR A 121 37.21 15.62 2.41
CA TYR A 121 38.63 15.30 2.52
C TYR A 121 39.10 14.49 1.30
N SER A 122 40.18 14.95 0.65
CA SER A 122 40.76 14.29 -0.55
C SER A 122 41.18 12.82 -0.37
N VAL A 123 41.36 12.37 0.88
CA VAL A 123 41.73 10.98 1.23
C VAL A 123 40.50 10.05 1.31
N VAL A 124 39.29 10.62 1.38
CA VAL A 124 38.01 9.91 1.46
C VAL A 124 37.44 9.78 0.05
N VAL A 125 37.25 8.54 -0.41
CA VAL A 125 36.64 8.22 -1.71
C VAL A 125 35.13 8.36 -1.62
N TYR A 126 34.55 7.90 -0.50
CA TYR A 126 33.14 8.06 -0.18
C TYR A 126 32.95 8.00 1.33
N ALA A 127 31.94 8.72 1.82
CA ALA A 127 31.37 8.58 3.15
C ALA A 127 29.85 8.53 3.03
N GLU A 128 29.23 7.55 3.65
CA GLU A 128 27.78 7.33 3.63
C GLU A 128 27.30 6.81 4.98
N PRO A 129 25.99 6.87 5.30
CA PRO A 129 25.49 6.22 6.51
C PRO A 129 25.95 4.77 6.56
N ASN A 130 26.35 4.28 7.74
CA ASN A 130 26.56 2.86 7.91
C ASN A 130 25.18 2.20 7.87
N TYR A 131 24.79 1.70 6.70
CA TYR A 131 23.53 1.00 6.53
C TYR A 131 23.63 -0.34 7.26
N HIS A 132 22.87 -0.47 8.35
CA HIS A 132 22.66 -1.76 8.97
C HIS A 132 21.80 -2.60 8.02
N TYR A 133 22.47 -3.50 7.31
CA TYR A 133 21.79 -4.65 6.75
C TYR A 133 21.61 -5.62 7.90
N GLU A 134 20.38 -5.82 8.34
CA GLU A 134 20.05 -7.05 9.03
C GLU A 134 20.28 -8.15 7.99
N ALA A 135 21.37 -8.92 8.15
CA ALA A 135 21.28 -10.31 7.74
C ALA A 135 19.99 -10.81 8.37
N ASP A 136 19.12 -11.46 7.60
CA ASP A 136 17.95 -12.15 8.12
C ASP A 136 18.44 -13.09 9.23
N LEU A 137 18.45 -12.58 10.46
CA LEU A 137 19.11 -13.20 11.58
C LEU A 137 18.20 -14.35 11.92
N LYS A 138 18.56 -15.53 11.41
CA LYS A 138 18.07 -16.80 11.92
C LYS A 138 18.09 -16.72 13.43
N PHE A 139 16.90 -16.66 14.00
CA PHE A 139 16.67 -16.60 15.43
C PHE A 139 17.49 -17.71 16.10
N THR A 140 18.37 -17.34 17.04
CA THR A 140 19.18 -18.31 17.76
C THR A 140 18.36 -18.94 18.88
N GLY A 141 17.95 -20.20 18.70
CA GLY A 141 17.75 -21.29 19.68
C GLY A 141 16.96 -21.08 20.98
N ASN A 142 17.12 -19.98 21.72
CA ASN A 142 16.48 -19.76 23.02
C ASN A 142 15.22 -18.88 22.95
N ASP A 143 15.09 -18.03 21.94
CA ASP A 143 13.87 -17.24 21.73
C ASP A 143 12.73 -18.11 21.18
N ASP A 144 13.02 -19.13 20.38
CA ASP A 144 12.00 -20.10 19.92
C ASP A 144 11.41 -20.89 21.09
N LEU A 145 12.18 -21.22 22.12
CA LEU A 145 11.65 -21.92 23.30
C LEU A 145 10.76 -21.02 24.16
N ILE A 146 11.12 -19.74 24.32
CA ILE A 146 10.30 -18.76 25.07
C ILE A 146 9.09 -18.28 24.25
N ARG A 147 9.18 -18.25 22.91
CA ARG A 147 8.09 -17.90 21.98
C ARG A 147 7.14 -19.06 21.72
N GLN A 148 7.62 -20.30 21.55
CA GLN A 148 6.78 -21.50 21.50
C GLN A 148 6.01 -21.67 22.80
N ALA A 149 6.60 -21.36 23.96
CA ALA A 149 5.91 -21.40 25.26
C ALA A 149 4.77 -20.38 25.43
N ARG A 150 4.60 -19.39 24.54
CA ARG A 150 3.54 -18.36 24.63
C ARG A 150 2.29 -18.64 23.78
N VAL A 151 2.43 -19.42 22.70
CA VAL A 151 1.32 -19.71 21.76
C VAL A 151 1.09 -21.20 21.53
N THR A 152 1.86 -22.08 22.19
CA THR A 152 1.53 -23.50 22.27
C THR A 152 0.51 -23.67 23.39
N PRO A 153 -0.75 -24.02 23.09
CA PRO A 153 -1.80 -24.19 24.09
C PRO A 153 -1.36 -25.22 25.13
N ASN A 154 -1.52 -24.89 26.41
CA ASN A 154 -1.19 -25.78 27.52
C ASN A 154 -2.20 -26.93 27.75
N ASP A 155 -3.09 -27.16 26.79
CA ASP A 155 -4.19 -28.10 26.87
C ASP A 155 -3.69 -29.54 26.90
N GLN A 156 -4.41 -30.37 27.66
CA GLN A 156 -3.97 -31.69 28.09
C GLN A 156 -3.59 -32.60 26.91
N TYR A 157 -4.35 -32.54 25.82
CA TYR A 157 -4.15 -33.33 24.62
C TYR A 157 -3.39 -32.58 23.52
N TYR A 158 -2.94 -31.35 23.77
CA TYR A 158 -2.17 -30.56 22.82
C TYR A 158 -0.65 -30.62 23.08
N CYS A 159 -0.22 -30.26 24.30
CA CYS A 159 1.19 -29.95 24.61
C CYS A 159 2.14 -31.17 24.65
N TYR A 160 1.64 -32.39 24.79
CA TYR A 160 2.48 -33.60 24.98
C TYR A 160 1.96 -34.85 24.28
N SER A 161 0.93 -34.72 23.45
CA SER A 161 0.19 -35.85 22.92
C SER A 161 0.20 -35.80 21.39
N THR A 162 0.33 -36.96 20.75
CA THR A 162 0.24 -37.07 19.27
C THR A 162 -1.17 -36.83 18.73
N LYS A 163 -2.14 -36.44 19.58
CA LYS A 163 -3.57 -36.37 19.28
C LYS A 163 -3.97 -35.19 18.37
N GLN A 164 -3.22 -34.08 18.38
CA GLN A 164 -3.43 -32.95 17.46
C GLN A 164 -2.17 -32.62 16.64
N ALA A 165 -1.40 -33.65 16.27
CA ALA A 165 -0.15 -33.50 15.52
C ALA A 165 -0.31 -32.79 14.16
N TYR A 166 -1.52 -32.75 13.61
CA TYR A 166 -1.85 -32.02 12.39
C TYR A 166 -1.62 -30.50 12.50
N ALA A 167 -1.57 -29.92 13.71
CA ALA A 167 -1.38 -28.48 13.89
C ALA A 167 -0.04 -27.97 13.32
N ILE A 168 1.00 -28.79 13.38
CA ILE A 168 2.36 -28.47 12.91
C ILE A 168 2.44 -28.32 11.38
N PRO A 169 2.09 -29.34 10.56
CA PRO A 169 2.16 -29.23 9.11
C PRO A 169 1.22 -28.16 8.55
N LEU A 170 0.08 -27.92 9.21
CA LEU A 170 -0.85 -26.87 8.81
C LEU A 170 -0.40 -25.47 9.23
N GLN A 171 0.72 -25.35 9.97
CA GLN A 171 1.25 -24.10 10.48
C GLN A 171 0.24 -23.36 11.38
N ILE A 172 -0.57 -24.09 12.15
CA ILE A 172 -1.58 -23.51 13.04
C ILE A 172 -0.91 -22.76 14.20
N ASN A 173 0.13 -23.32 14.81
CA ASN A 173 0.89 -22.64 15.88
C ASN A 173 1.52 -21.35 15.36
N SER A 174 1.99 -21.39 14.10
CA SER A 174 2.53 -20.22 13.42
C SER A 174 1.46 -19.13 13.21
N ALA A 175 0.23 -19.53 12.85
CA ALA A 175 -0.92 -18.64 12.71
C ALA A 175 -1.31 -17.95 14.04
N TRP A 176 -1.18 -18.66 15.17
CA TRP A 176 -1.50 -18.10 16.48
C TRP A 176 -0.53 -17.03 16.97
N TYR A 177 0.65 -16.88 16.37
CA TYR A 177 1.48 -15.69 16.59
C TYR A 177 0.81 -14.41 16.07
N ASP A 178 -0.01 -14.52 15.03
CA ASP A 178 -0.73 -13.40 14.41
C ASP A 178 -2.08 -13.15 15.08
N THR A 179 -2.90 -14.20 15.25
CA THR A 179 -4.18 -14.14 15.95
C THR A 179 -4.66 -15.53 16.33
N VAL A 180 -5.36 -15.65 17.46
CA VAL A 180 -6.07 -16.87 17.89
C VAL A 180 -7.57 -16.82 17.58
N GLY A 181 -8.03 -15.76 16.91
CA GLY A 181 -9.45 -15.50 16.65
C GLY A 181 -9.92 -14.20 17.29
N ASP A 182 -11.07 -13.72 16.83
CA ASP A 182 -11.79 -12.59 17.41
C ASP A 182 -13.27 -12.96 17.62
N ASP A 183 -13.83 -12.64 18.79
CA ASP A 183 -15.17 -13.07 19.20
C ASP A 183 -16.31 -12.36 18.45
N SER A 184 -15.99 -11.37 17.62
CA SER A 184 -16.91 -10.80 16.64
C SER A 184 -17.05 -11.65 15.37
N VAL A 185 -16.16 -12.61 15.12
CA VAL A 185 -16.25 -13.55 14.00
C VAL A 185 -17.15 -14.72 14.38
N VAL A 186 -18.16 -14.98 13.54
CA VAL A 186 -19.14 -16.06 13.74
C VAL A 186 -19.00 -17.12 12.65
N VAL A 187 -19.02 -18.40 13.03
CA VAL A 187 -19.20 -19.52 12.12
C VAL A 187 -20.53 -20.20 12.42
N GLY A 188 -21.38 -20.38 11.41
CA GLY A 188 -22.60 -21.17 11.53
C GLY A 188 -22.30 -22.64 11.25
N VAL A 189 -22.63 -23.53 12.19
CA VAL A 189 -22.39 -24.97 12.07
C VAL A 189 -23.71 -25.64 11.72
N ILE A 190 -23.82 -26.09 10.48
CA ILE A 190 -25.00 -26.82 9.98
C ILE A 190 -24.76 -28.30 10.20
N ASP A 191 -25.24 -28.82 11.33
CA ASP A 191 -24.91 -30.18 11.79
C ASP A 191 -25.94 -30.71 12.80
N THR A 192 -25.55 -31.65 13.67
CA THR A 192 -26.45 -32.34 14.61
C THR A 192 -26.75 -31.57 15.90
N GLY A 193 -26.09 -30.44 16.11
CA GLY A 193 -26.15 -29.63 17.33
C GLY A 193 -24.81 -29.53 18.04
N ILE A 194 -24.64 -28.49 18.88
CA ILE A 194 -23.41 -28.25 19.64
C ILE A 194 -23.69 -28.24 21.15
N ASP A 195 -22.98 -29.08 21.90
CA ASP A 195 -23.01 -29.01 23.36
C ASP A 195 -22.15 -27.87 23.90
N PHE A 196 -22.75 -26.69 24.08
CA PHE A 196 -22.05 -25.58 24.71
C PHE A 196 -21.85 -25.74 26.22
N ASN A 197 -22.42 -26.77 26.86
CA ASN A 197 -22.06 -27.12 28.24
C ASN A 197 -20.73 -27.86 28.32
N HIS A 198 -20.22 -28.36 27.19
CA HIS A 198 -18.92 -29.00 27.11
C HIS A 198 -17.83 -28.05 27.65
N PRO A 199 -17.00 -28.47 28.62
CA PRO A 199 -16.03 -27.60 29.28
C PRO A 199 -15.12 -26.81 28.33
N ASP A 200 -14.76 -27.42 27.20
CA ASP A 200 -13.90 -26.82 26.19
C ASP A 200 -14.61 -25.96 25.13
N LEU A 201 -15.95 -25.94 25.11
CA LEU A 201 -16.75 -25.11 24.19
C LEU A 201 -17.55 -24.03 24.91
N GLN A 202 -17.55 -24.03 26.24
CA GLN A 202 -18.20 -23.00 27.04
C GLN A 202 -17.72 -21.60 26.63
N GLY A 203 -18.68 -20.71 26.40
CA GLY A 203 -18.41 -19.33 25.99
C GLY A 203 -18.15 -19.16 24.49
N ARG A 204 -18.17 -20.24 23.70
CA ARG A 204 -18.09 -20.17 22.22
C ARG A 204 -19.44 -19.95 21.56
N GLN A 205 -20.56 -20.12 22.27
CA GLN A 205 -21.87 -19.86 21.67
C GLN A 205 -21.99 -18.42 21.19
N TRP A 206 -22.39 -18.26 19.92
CA TRP A 206 -22.91 -17.00 19.41
C TRP A 206 -24.19 -16.66 20.18
N VAL A 207 -24.44 -15.37 20.35
CA VAL A 207 -25.64 -14.89 21.04
C VAL A 207 -26.37 -13.94 20.11
N ASN A 208 -27.62 -14.25 19.79
CA ASN A 208 -28.55 -13.34 19.17
C ASN A 208 -28.91 -12.24 20.18
N LEU A 209 -28.19 -11.12 20.13
CA LEU A 209 -28.37 -10.00 21.05
C LEU A 209 -29.72 -9.28 20.91
N LEU A 210 -30.53 -9.65 19.91
CA LEU A 210 -31.86 -9.08 19.70
C LEU A 210 -32.97 -9.89 20.39
N GLU A 211 -32.66 -11.06 20.93
CA GLU A 211 -33.60 -11.88 21.71
C GLU A 211 -33.40 -11.69 23.22
N ASN A 212 -34.49 -11.79 23.98
CA ASN A 212 -34.49 -11.72 25.44
C ASN A 212 -34.57 -13.12 26.05
N PRO A 213 -33.53 -13.59 26.75
CA PRO A 213 -33.54 -14.92 27.34
C PRO A 213 -34.74 -15.14 28.29
N GLY A 214 -35.57 -16.13 27.99
CA GLY A 214 -36.61 -16.63 28.89
C GLY A 214 -37.99 -15.99 28.73
N ASP A 215 -38.22 -15.16 27.70
CA ASP A 215 -39.57 -14.82 27.26
C ASP A 215 -40.09 -15.85 26.22
N THR A 216 -41.31 -15.70 25.70
CA THR A 216 -41.89 -16.63 24.70
C THR A 216 -42.19 -15.94 23.36
N THR A 217 -41.46 -14.87 23.05
CA THR A 217 -41.66 -14.00 21.89
C THR A 217 -40.49 -14.15 20.94
N ASP A 218 -40.74 -13.96 19.64
CA ASP A 218 -39.71 -13.68 18.64
C ASP A 218 -39.46 -12.17 18.68
N ASN A 219 -38.42 -11.74 19.41
CA ASN A 219 -38.19 -10.33 19.71
C ASN A 219 -37.65 -9.56 18.51
N ASP A 220 -36.91 -10.22 17.62
CA ASP A 220 -36.31 -9.60 16.44
C ASP A 220 -37.13 -9.78 15.15
N GLY A 221 -38.21 -10.56 15.23
CA GLY A 221 -39.19 -10.76 14.15
C GLY A 221 -38.65 -11.64 13.01
N ASN A 222 -37.66 -12.48 13.28
CA ASN A 222 -37.01 -13.32 12.28
C ASN A 222 -37.76 -14.63 11.97
N GLY A 223 -38.84 -14.93 12.72
CA GLY A 223 -39.64 -16.14 12.62
C GLY A 223 -39.29 -17.26 13.61
N TYR A 224 -38.29 -17.06 14.48
CA TYR A 224 -37.73 -18.07 15.39
C TYR A 224 -37.73 -17.56 16.84
N ILE A 225 -38.51 -18.20 17.70
CA ILE A 225 -38.79 -17.72 19.07
C ILE A 225 -37.64 -18.08 20.03
N ASN A 226 -36.91 -17.09 20.57
CA ASN A 226 -35.70 -17.28 21.39
C ASN A 226 -34.63 -18.15 20.72
N ASP A 227 -34.25 -17.83 19.49
CA ASP A 227 -33.08 -18.38 18.80
C ASP A 227 -31.76 -17.84 19.37
N ILE A 228 -31.59 -17.90 20.71
CA ILE A 228 -30.51 -17.22 21.45
C ILE A 228 -29.13 -17.62 20.92
N ASN A 229 -28.90 -18.90 20.66
CA ASN A 229 -27.60 -19.41 20.20
C ASN A 229 -27.65 -19.99 18.78
N GLY A 230 -28.77 -19.79 18.08
CA GLY A 230 -29.15 -20.54 16.89
C GLY A 230 -30.49 -21.27 17.07
N TRP A 231 -30.77 -22.28 16.26
CA TRP A 231 -32.10 -22.90 16.15
C TRP A 231 -32.04 -24.37 15.76
N ASP A 232 -32.99 -25.17 16.25
CA ASP A 232 -33.25 -26.53 15.76
C ASP A 232 -34.23 -26.46 14.57
N PHE A 233 -33.67 -26.40 13.36
CA PHE A 233 -34.42 -26.32 12.11
C PHE A 233 -35.10 -27.64 11.73
N TYR A 234 -34.67 -28.76 12.31
CA TYR A 234 -35.29 -30.05 12.03
C TYR A 234 -36.63 -30.18 12.76
N ASN A 235 -36.63 -29.90 14.07
CA ASN A 235 -37.84 -29.96 14.91
C ASN A 235 -38.63 -28.66 14.88
N ASN A 236 -38.04 -27.59 14.35
CA ASN A 236 -38.56 -26.23 14.40
C ASN A 236 -38.81 -25.75 15.84
N THR A 237 -37.80 -25.89 16.69
CA THR A 237 -37.84 -25.55 18.12
C THR A 237 -36.58 -24.83 18.57
N GLN A 238 -36.60 -24.31 19.80
CA GLN A 238 -35.40 -23.88 20.50
C GLN A 238 -34.40 -25.03 20.62
N LEU A 239 -33.11 -24.69 20.66
CA LEU A 239 -32.04 -25.65 20.87
C LEU A 239 -32.20 -26.34 22.24
N PRO A 240 -31.86 -27.63 22.37
CA PRO A 240 -31.84 -28.32 23.65
C PRO A 240 -30.92 -27.61 24.66
N SER A 241 -31.31 -27.59 25.94
CA SER A 241 -30.47 -27.02 27.00
C SER A 241 -29.24 -27.88 27.34
N SER A 242 -29.23 -29.14 26.91
CA SER A 242 -28.11 -30.07 27.05
C SER A 242 -28.18 -31.15 25.96
N TYR A 243 -27.04 -31.64 25.54
CA TYR A 243 -26.92 -32.75 24.59
C TYR A 243 -26.41 -34.01 25.30
N SER A 244 -26.90 -35.18 24.88
CA SER A 244 -26.47 -36.49 25.38
C SER A 244 -26.44 -37.51 24.25
N ILE A 245 -25.46 -38.42 24.23
CA ILE A 245 -25.35 -39.45 23.18
C ILE A 245 -26.57 -40.38 23.09
N THR A 246 -27.39 -40.45 24.14
CA THR A 246 -28.62 -41.25 24.17
C THR A 246 -29.81 -40.58 23.48
N THR A 247 -29.74 -39.26 23.25
CA THR A 247 -30.84 -38.43 22.74
C THR A 247 -30.42 -37.54 21.58
N ASN A 248 -29.13 -37.50 21.25
CA ASN A 248 -28.55 -36.62 20.26
C ASN A 248 -27.36 -37.30 19.60
N ASP A 249 -27.15 -36.98 18.32
CA ASP A 249 -25.91 -37.28 17.63
C ASP A 249 -24.85 -36.23 17.99
N GLY A 250 -23.64 -36.68 18.35
CA GLY A 250 -22.55 -35.84 18.82
C GLY A 250 -21.70 -35.20 17.72
N HIS A 251 -21.93 -35.54 16.45
CA HIS A 251 -21.09 -35.12 15.33
C HIS A 251 -20.87 -33.59 15.24
N GLY A 252 -21.91 -32.77 15.46
CA GLY A 252 -21.77 -31.30 15.47
C GLY A 252 -20.86 -30.77 16.59
N THR A 253 -20.84 -31.46 17.73
CA THR A 253 -19.92 -31.15 18.85
C THR A 253 -18.48 -31.53 18.49
N GLU A 254 -18.26 -32.60 17.75
CA GLU A 254 -16.94 -33.03 17.27
C GLU A 254 -16.33 -32.02 16.29
N VAL A 255 -17.13 -31.57 15.32
CA VAL A 255 -16.76 -30.53 14.33
C VAL A 255 -16.49 -29.19 15.03
N ALA A 256 -17.31 -28.82 16.01
CA ALA A 256 -17.14 -27.60 16.79
C ALA A 256 -15.81 -27.58 17.56
N GLY A 257 -15.41 -28.72 18.16
CA GLY A 257 -14.14 -28.85 18.88
C GLY A 257 -12.91 -28.61 18.00
N LEU A 258 -12.84 -29.27 16.84
CA LEU A 258 -11.73 -29.10 15.88
C LEU A 258 -11.60 -27.65 15.42
N MET A 259 -12.73 -26.97 15.26
CA MET A 259 -12.78 -25.60 14.79
C MET A 259 -12.43 -24.57 15.88
N ALA A 260 -13.03 -24.70 17.06
CA ALA A 260 -13.13 -23.61 18.02
C ALA A 260 -13.06 -24.01 19.52
N ALA A 261 -12.54 -25.19 19.87
CA ALA A 261 -12.26 -25.51 21.28
C ALA A 261 -11.34 -24.45 21.92
N ASN A 262 -11.62 -24.13 23.18
CA ASN A 262 -10.95 -23.09 23.95
C ASN A 262 -9.47 -23.47 24.16
N GLY A 263 -8.56 -22.86 23.39
CA GLY A 263 -7.13 -23.08 23.61
C GLY A 263 -6.59 -22.40 24.86
N ASN A 264 -5.54 -23.00 25.43
CA ASN A 264 -4.77 -22.53 26.58
C ASN A 264 -5.60 -22.41 27.87
N ASN A 265 -6.54 -23.34 28.07
CA ASN A 265 -7.38 -23.44 29.26
C ASN A 265 -6.99 -24.61 30.18
N SER A 266 -5.93 -25.35 29.82
CA SER A 266 -5.34 -26.48 30.55
C SER A 266 -6.17 -27.76 30.54
N ILE A 267 -7.25 -27.82 29.77
CA ILE A 267 -8.10 -29.01 29.63
C ILE A 267 -8.23 -29.36 28.14
N GLY A 268 -8.50 -30.62 27.82
CA GLY A 268 -8.94 -30.94 26.48
C GLY A 268 -7.96 -30.63 25.35
N ILE A 269 -8.49 -30.01 24.31
CA ILE A 269 -7.85 -29.75 23.02
C ILE A 269 -7.80 -28.24 22.72
N ALA A 270 -7.11 -27.85 21.66
CA ALA A 270 -7.24 -26.51 21.11
C ALA A 270 -7.82 -26.57 19.69
N GLY A 271 -8.90 -25.84 19.44
CA GLY A 271 -9.44 -25.70 18.10
C GLY A 271 -8.49 -24.91 17.20
N VAL A 272 -8.67 -24.97 15.88
CA VAL A 272 -7.91 -24.13 14.93
C VAL A 272 -7.96 -22.65 15.34
N THR A 273 -9.09 -22.21 15.89
CA THR A 273 -9.26 -20.89 16.53
C THR A 273 -9.60 -21.09 18.00
N TRP A 274 -9.22 -20.16 18.87
CA TRP A 274 -9.59 -20.21 20.30
C TRP A 274 -10.66 -19.18 20.65
N ASN A 275 -10.78 -18.14 19.81
CA ASN A 275 -11.57 -16.98 20.14
C ASN A 275 -12.53 -16.55 19.03
N ILE A 276 -13.44 -17.42 18.61
CA ILE A 276 -14.58 -17.04 17.74
C ILE A 276 -15.91 -17.39 18.40
N LYS A 277 -17.02 -17.12 17.72
CA LYS A 277 -18.36 -17.56 18.11
C LYS A 277 -18.95 -18.58 17.12
N LEU A 278 -19.71 -19.53 17.64
CA LEU A 278 -20.39 -20.57 16.88
C LEU A 278 -21.90 -20.39 16.98
N ALA A 279 -22.58 -20.27 15.85
CA ALA A 279 -24.04 -20.36 15.79
C ALA A 279 -24.44 -21.81 15.53
N ASP A 280 -25.24 -22.39 16.41
CA ASP A 280 -25.69 -23.77 16.31
C ASP A 280 -26.92 -23.85 15.39
N LEU A 281 -26.73 -24.35 14.17
CA LEU A 281 -27.75 -24.48 13.14
C LEU A 281 -28.11 -25.95 12.99
N LYS A 282 -28.80 -26.50 13.99
CA LYS A 282 -29.13 -27.92 14.06
C LYS A 282 -30.13 -28.30 12.96
N VAL A 283 -29.78 -29.32 12.16
CA VAL A 283 -30.58 -29.80 11.01
C VAL A 283 -30.92 -31.29 11.06
N SER A 284 -30.59 -31.98 12.15
CA SER A 284 -30.82 -33.41 12.32
C SER A 284 -31.86 -33.75 13.39
N ASP A 285 -32.38 -34.98 13.36
CA ASP A 285 -33.02 -35.61 14.52
C ASP A 285 -32.01 -36.09 15.58
N SER A 286 -32.47 -36.90 16.54
CA SER A 286 -31.66 -37.50 17.61
C SER A 286 -30.71 -38.61 17.14
N PHE A 287 -30.90 -39.15 15.94
CA PHE A 287 -30.12 -40.26 15.36
C PHE A 287 -29.17 -39.79 14.25
N GLY A 288 -29.08 -38.48 14.01
CA GLY A 288 -28.25 -37.92 12.94
C GLY A 288 -28.95 -37.87 11.58
N THR A 289 -30.25 -38.18 11.48
CA THR A 289 -30.99 -38.06 10.22
C THR A 289 -31.21 -36.59 9.89
N ILE A 290 -30.61 -36.12 8.80
CA ILE A 290 -30.71 -34.73 8.34
C ILE A 290 -31.81 -34.60 7.28
N ASN A 291 -32.52 -33.47 7.26
CA ASN A 291 -33.49 -33.17 6.20
C ASN A 291 -33.09 -31.91 5.38
N GLU A 292 -33.42 -31.91 4.09
CA GLU A 292 -33.02 -30.84 3.16
C GLU A 292 -33.67 -29.49 3.50
N ALA A 293 -34.92 -29.49 3.91
CA ALA A 293 -35.67 -28.27 4.21
C ALA A 293 -35.06 -27.49 5.39
N ALA A 294 -34.59 -28.20 6.42
CA ALA A 294 -33.91 -27.65 7.58
C ALA A 294 -32.58 -27.00 7.19
N ILE A 295 -31.81 -27.62 6.29
CA ILE A 295 -30.57 -27.04 5.77
C ILE A 295 -30.85 -25.75 5.00
N ILE A 296 -31.85 -25.74 4.13
CA ILE A 296 -32.21 -24.53 3.37
C ILE A 296 -32.65 -23.42 4.33
N ALA A 297 -33.45 -23.72 5.34
CA ALA A 297 -33.86 -22.77 6.37
C ALA A 297 -32.65 -22.24 7.17
N ALA A 298 -31.71 -23.09 7.54
CA ALA A 298 -30.46 -22.72 8.22
C ALA A 298 -29.60 -21.76 7.36
N ILE A 299 -29.47 -22.00 6.05
CA ILE A 299 -28.73 -21.11 5.14
C ILE A 299 -29.42 -19.75 5.04
N GLN A 300 -30.75 -19.73 4.92
CA GLN A 300 -31.52 -18.50 4.85
C GLN A 300 -31.41 -17.69 6.15
N TYR A 301 -31.51 -18.37 7.29
CA TYR A 301 -31.28 -17.80 8.61
C TYR A 301 -29.89 -17.17 8.72
N ALA A 302 -28.84 -17.92 8.38
CA ALA A 302 -27.47 -17.44 8.42
C ALA A 302 -27.23 -16.24 7.49
N THR A 303 -27.88 -16.23 6.31
CA THR A 303 -27.86 -15.09 5.38
C THR A 303 -28.47 -13.85 6.02
N ALA A 304 -29.64 -13.98 6.65
CA ALA A 304 -30.32 -12.88 7.33
C ALA A 304 -29.50 -12.34 8.51
N LYS A 305 -28.86 -13.23 9.27
CA LYS A 305 -27.96 -12.89 10.40
C LYS A 305 -26.57 -12.44 9.97
N LYS A 306 -26.27 -12.45 8.67
CA LYS A 306 -24.96 -12.07 8.09
C LYS A 306 -23.80 -12.87 8.65
N ILE A 307 -24.02 -14.14 8.95
CA ILE A 307 -22.96 -15.06 9.38
C ILE A 307 -22.00 -15.26 8.20
N PRO A 308 -20.68 -14.99 8.34
CA PRO A 308 -19.75 -14.93 7.20
C PRO A 308 -19.25 -16.30 6.70
N ILE A 309 -19.32 -17.34 7.54
CA ILE A 309 -18.87 -18.69 7.22
C ILE A 309 -19.93 -19.70 7.65
N LEU A 310 -20.27 -20.62 6.76
CA LEU A 310 -21.06 -21.81 7.06
C LEU A 310 -20.18 -23.06 6.93
N CYS A 311 -20.24 -23.94 7.93
CA CYS A 311 -19.58 -25.24 7.91
C CYS A 311 -20.64 -26.34 7.82
N CYS A 312 -20.54 -27.16 6.79
CA CYS A 312 -21.45 -28.27 6.50
C CYS A 312 -20.68 -29.59 6.57
N GLY A 313 -20.92 -30.36 7.64
CA GLY A 313 -20.26 -31.62 7.96
C GLY A 313 -21.00 -32.87 7.45
N PHE A 314 -21.75 -32.78 6.35
CA PHE A 314 -22.49 -33.92 5.79
C PHE A 314 -22.46 -33.92 4.26
N ALA A 315 -22.84 -35.06 3.69
CA ALA A 315 -22.83 -35.34 2.26
C ALA A 315 -24.11 -36.09 1.84
N GLY A 316 -24.63 -35.81 0.64
CA GLY A 316 -25.77 -36.48 0.05
C GLY A 316 -25.65 -36.66 -1.47
N ASP A 317 -26.31 -37.68 -2.01
CA ASP A 317 -26.09 -38.12 -3.40
C ASP A 317 -26.97 -37.43 -4.44
N THR A 318 -27.94 -36.61 -4.02
CA THR A 318 -28.98 -36.06 -4.91
C THR A 318 -28.81 -34.56 -5.14
N TYR A 319 -28.82 -34.14 -6.41
CA TYR A 319 -28.86 -32.73 -6.79
C TYR A 319 -30.24 -32.13 -6.44
N SER A 320 -30.24 -31.00 -5.73
CA SER A 320 -31.43 -30.20 -5.45
C SER A 320 -31.27 -28.77 -5.97
N VAL A 321 -32.21 -28.35 -6.82
CA VAL A 321 -32.29 -26.96 -7.30
C VAL A 321 -32.51 -25.99 -6.13
N SER A 322 -33.29 -26.39 -5.12
CA SER A 322 -33.61 -25.55 -3.97
C SER A 322 -32.38 -25.32 -3.09
N MET A 323 -31.62 -26.38 -2.82
CA MET A 323 -30.34 -26.29 -2.11
C MET A 323 -29.32 -25.45 -2.88
N TYR A 324 -29.17 -25.69 -4.20
CA TYR A 324 -28.30 -24.90 -5.06
C TYR A 324 -28.63 -23.41 -4.98
N ASN A 325 -29.91 -23.04 -5.09
CA ASN A 325 -30.33 -21.65 -5.04
C ASN A 325 -30.12 -21.03 -3.66
N ALA A 326 -30.34 -21.79 -2.57
CA ALA A 326 -30.07 -21.32 -1.22
C ALA A 326 -28.59 -20.99 -1.04
N ILE A 327 -27.68 -21.91 -1.41
CA ILE A 327 -26.23 -21.68 -1.30
C ILE A 327 -25.77 -20.56 -2.24
N LYS A 328 -26.30 -20.49 -3.46
CA LYS A 328 -26.00 -19.42 -4.42
C LYS A 328 -26.36 -18.03 -3.88
N SER A 329 -27.42 -17.94 -3.07
CA SER A 329 -27.86 -16.67 -2.46
C SER A 329 -27.05 -16.28 -1.22
N TYR A 330 -26.29 -17.20 -0.65
CA TYR A 330 -25.49 -16.97 0.55
C TYR A 330 -24.19 -16.21 0.21
N PRO A 331 -23.94 -15.01 0.76
CA PRO A 331 -22.79 -14.17 0.38
C PRO A 331 -21.45 -14.63 1.00
N GLY A 332 -21.50 -15.40 2.08
CA GLY A 332 -20.34 -15.89 2.82
C GLY A 332 -19.68 -17.13 2.20
N LEU A 333 -18.66 -17.65 2.88
CA LEU A 333 -17.98 -18.89 2.47
C LEU A 333 -18.79 -20.10 2.95
N PHE A 334 -19.14 -21.00 2.04
CA PHE A 334 -19.80 -22.26 2.35
C PHE A 334 -18.78 -23.41 2.29
N VAL A 335 -18.37 -23.93 3.44
CA VAL A 335 -17.38 -25.02 3.56
C VAL A 335 -18.12 -26.35 3.56
N ALA A 336 -17.83 -27.22 2.60
CA ALA A 336 -18.55 -28.48 2.41
C ALA A 336 -17.61 -29.68 2.33
N ALA A 337 -17.92 -30.72 3.11
CA ALA A 337 -17.25 -32.01 3.06
C ALA A 337 -17.47 -32.69 1.70
N ALA A 338 -16.41 -33.24 1.08
CA ALA A 338 -16.52 -33.91 -0.21
C ALA A 338 -17.33 -35.22 -0.16
N GLY A 339 -17.47 -35.84 1.01
CA GLY A 339 -18.12 -37.15 1.20
C GLY A 339 -17.11 -38.29 1.36
N ASP A 340 -17.59 -39.41 1.88
CA ASP A 340 -16.76 -40.50 2.42
C ASP A 340 -17.01 -41.84 1.69
N ASN A 341 -17.12 -41.79 0.35
CA ASN A 341 -17.48 -42.92 -0.52
C ASN A 341 -16.32 -43.39 -1.44
N ALA A 342 -15.10 -42.86 -1.25
CA ALA A 342 -13.92 -43.09 -2.08
C ALA A 342 -14.12 -42.79 -3.59
N SER A 343 -14.96 -41.79 -3.91
CA SER A 343 -15.36 -41.44 -5.27
C SER A 343 -14.51 -40.30 -5.88
N GLU A 344 -14.29 -40.33 -7.20
CA GLU A 344 -13.67 -39.22 -7.98
C GLU A 344 -14.58 -38.00 -8.17
N GLN A 345 -15.75 -38.00 -7.51
CA GLN A 345 -16.68 -36.88 -7.47
C GLN A 345 -17.18 -36.70 -6.03
N PRO A 346 -17.24 -35.45 -5.54
CA PRO A 346 -17.85 -35.15 -4.26
C PRO A 346 -19.36 -35.38 -4.29
N CYS A 347 -19.94 -35.51 -3.11
CA CYS A 347 -21.38 -35.49 -2.89
C CYS A 347 -21.89 -34.04 -2.84
N TYR A 348 -23.21 -33.86 -2.85
CA TYR A 348 -23.84 -32.57 -2.57
C TYR A 348 -23.86 -32.31 -1.06
N PRO A 349 -23.67 -31.04 -0.61
CA PRO A 349 -23.60 -29.82 -1.42
C PRO A 349 -22.22 -29.51 -2.05
N ALA A 350 -21.15 -30.22 -1.69
CA ALA A 350 -19.79 -29.94 -2.16
C ALA A 350 -19.61 -30.01 -3.69
N ALA A 351 -20.47 -30.76 -4.40
CA ALA A 351 -20.46 -30.88 -5.85
C ALA A 351 -21.11 -29.72 -6.62
N TYR A 352 -21.79 -28.79 -5.96
CA TYR A 352 -22.39 -27.66 -6.68
C TYR A 352 -21.32 -26.72 -7.25
N PRO A 353 -21.42 -26.29 -8.52
CA PRO A 353 -20.44 -25.42 -9.16
C PRO A 353 -20.68 -23.95 -8.78
N LEU A 354 -20.56 -23.62 -7.49
CA LEU A 354 -20.76 -22.28 -6.95
C LEU A 354 -19.44 -21.70 -6.41
N ASP A 355 -19.15 -20.45 -6.77
CA ASP A 355 -17.88 -19.79 -6.44
C ASP A 355 -17.65 -19.60 -4.93
N ASN A 356 -18.72 -19.62 -4.14
CA ASN A 356 -18.68 -19.47 -2.69
C ASN A 356 -18.58 -20.82 -1.94
N ILE A 357 -18.65 -21.97 -2.62
CA ILE A 357 -18.43 -23.28 -1.99
C ILE A 357 -16.95 -23.61 -2.02
N ILE A 358 -16.37 -23.99 -0.88
CA ILE A 358 -15.08 -24.68 -0.84
C ILE A 358 -15.31 -26.16 -0.50
N SER A 359 -15.05 -27.01 -1.48
CA SER A 359 -15.19 -28.48 -1.39
C SER A 359 -13.90 -29.09 -0.82
N VAL A 360 -14.03 -29.85 0.26
CA VAL A 360 -12.89 -30.29 1.09
C VAL A 360 -12.76 -31.81 1.10
N THR A 361 -11.64 -32.32 0.58
CA THR A 361 -11.26 -33.74 0.72
C THR A 361 -10.37 -33.96 1.94
N SER A 362 -10.32 -35.20 2.42
CA SER A 362 -9.59 -35.61 3.62
C SER A 362 -8.26 -36.29 3.28
N THR A 363 -7.25 -36.02 4.11
CA THR A 363 -5.99 -36.78 4.13
C THR A 363 -5.77 -37.44 5.47
N ASN A 364 -5.04 -38.56 5.43
CA ASN A 364 -4.45 -39.16 6.62
C ASN A 364 -3.06 -38.57 6.84
N TYR A 365 -2.73 -38.33 8.10
CA TYR A 365 -1.41 -37.85 8.50
C TYR A 365 -0.65 -38.97 9.20
N THR A 366 0.57 -39.29 8.74
CA THR A 366 1.42 -40.26 9.44
C THR A 366 2.27 -39.55 10.50
N GLN A 367 2.30 -40.11 11.71
CA GLN A 367 2.92 -39.49 12.89
C GLN A 367 4.46 -39.51 12.89
N ASN A 368 5.12 -40.02 11.83
CA ASN A 368 6.58 -40.22 11.77
C ASN A 368 7.27 -39.33 10.73
N PRO A 369 8.34 -38.59 11.08
CA PRO A 369 9.13 -37.80 10.15
C PRO A 369 9.82 -38.66 9.05
N PRO A 370 10.02 -38.14 7.82
CA PRO A 370 9.60 -36.82 7.36
C PRO A 370 8.08 -36.73 7.26
N TYR A 371 7.53 -35.67 7.84
CA TYR A 371 6.11 -35.38 7.83
C TYR A 371 5.67 -35.08 6.40
N GLU A 372 5.33 -36.12 5.67
CA GLU A 372 4.88 -36.02 4.30
C GLU A 372 3.36 -36.22 4.28
N ALA A 373 2.66 -35.36 3.56
CA ALA A 373 1.29 -35.64 3.13
C ALA A 373 1.34 -36.71 2.03
N ASN A 374 1.78 -37.92 2.37
CA ASN A 374 2.08 -38.99 1.40
C ASN A 374 1.04 -40.12 1.39
N THR A 375 0.00 -40.06 2.22
CA THR A 375 -1.16 -40.96 2.11
C THR A 375 -2.45 -40.15 2.14
N PHE A 376 -2.95 -39.82 0.96
CA PHE A 376 -4.38 -39.56 0.77
C PHE A 376 -5.19 -40.60 1.56
N SER A 377 -6.27 -40.20 2.25
CA SER A 377 -7.19 -41.16 2.86
C SER A 377 -8.07 -41.78 1.77
N ALA A 378 -7.42 -42.39 0.78
CA ALA A 378 -8.02 -42.95 -0.42
C ALA A 378 -9.06 -44.03 -0.13
N ASP A 379 -9.01 -44.61 1.07
CA ASP A 379 -9.88 -45.70 1.46
C ASP A 379 -11.33 -45.25 1.64
N ILE A 380 -11.59 -43.96 1.91
CA ILE A 380 -12.95 -43.43 2.06
C ILE A 380 -13.16 -42.03 1.48
N SER A 381 -12.17 -41.15 1.34
CA SER A 381 -12.48 -39.75 1.00
C SER A 381 -12.85 -39.58 -0.49
N ASN A 382 -13.91 -38.83 -0.78
CA ASN A 382 -14.18 -38.36 -2.13
C ASN A 382 -13.16 -37.29 -2.55
N TYR A 383 -12.79 -37.28 -3.81
CA TYR A 383 -11.73 -36.46 -4.40
C TYR A 383 -12.08 -36.08 -5.84
N GLY A 384 -11.18 -35.36 -6.50
CA GLY A 384 -11.24 -35.10 -7.94
C GLY A 384 -10.86 -33.66 -8.24
N ARG A 385 -9.76 -33.47 -8.98
CA ARG A 385 -9.24 -32.14 -9.35
C ARG A 385 -10.28 -31.21 -10.00
N GLN A 386 -11.29 -31.76 -10.66
CA GLN A 386 -12.35 -30.99 -11.31
C GLN A 386 -13.44 -30.50 -10.36
N TRP A 387 -13.56 -31.10 -9.17
CA TRP A 387 -14.73 -30.98 -8.32
C TRP A 387 -14.42 -30.61 -6.87
N VAL A 388 -13.26 -31.04 -6.36
CA VAL A 388 -12.81 -30.75 -5.01
C VAL A 388 -11.75 -29.67 -5.03
N ASP A 389 -11.83 -28.72 -4.11
CA ASP A 389 -10.99 -27.53 -4.11
C ASP A 389 -9.66 -27.74 -3.37
N ILE A 390 -9.73 -28.29 -2.16
CA ILE A 390 -8.59 -28.34 -1.24
C ILE A 390 -8.64 -29.57 -0.35
N THR A 391 -7.50 -29.86 0.27
CA THR A 391 -7.33 -30.96 1.20
C THR A 391 -7.00 -30.44 2.61
N ALA A 392 -7.59 -31.08 3.62
CA ALA A 392 -7.20 -30.93 5.03
C ALA A 392 -7.16 -32.31 5.73
N PRO A 393 -6.55 -32.43 6.91
CA PRO A 393 -6.56 -33.67 7.68
C PRO A 393 -7.97 -33.99 8.15
N GLY A 394 -8.44 -35.20 7.88
CA GLY A 394 -9.73 -35.69 8.40
C GLY A 394 -9.66 -37.08 9.02
N GLY A 395 -8.48 -37.71 9.03
CA GLY A 395 -8.21 -38.96 9.78
C GLY A 395 -7.21 -38.75 10.90
N THR A 396 -7.31 -39.56 11.97
CA THR A 396 -6.53 -39.45 13.22
C THR A 396 -6.76 -38.16 14.02
N ALA A 397 -7.90 -37.49 13.82
CA ALA A 397 -8.29 -36.32 14.58
C ALA A 397 -8.75 -36.70 16.00
N PHE A 398 -8.52 -35.82 16.96
CA PHE A 398 -8.98 -35.95 18.35
C PHE A 398 -9.75 -34.68 18.69
N SER A 399 -10.99 -34.83 19.17
CA SER A 399 -11.88 -33.70 19.40
C SER A 399 -12.75 -33.87 20.64
N THR A 400 -13.55 -32.86 20.92
CA THR A 400 -14.65 -32.88 21.88
C THR A 400 -15.73 -33.87 21.42
N ILE A 401 -16.28 -34.66 22.34
CA ILE A 401 -17.37 -35.63 22.07
C ILE A 401 -18.46 -35.48 23.13
N LEU A 402 -19.64 -36.03 22.84
CA LEU A 402 -20.64 -36.24 23.88
C LEU A 402 -20.22 -37.43 24.75
N PRO A 403 -20.32 -37.32 26.10
CA PRO A 403 -19.90 -38.40 26.99
C PRO A 403 -20.78 -39.63 26.83
N THR A 404 -20.15 -40.82 26.76
CA THR A 404 -20.85 -42.10 26.59
C THR A 404 -21.20 -42.80 27.91
N VAL A 405 -20.87 -42.20 29.04
CA VAL A 405 -21.03 -42.78 30.38
C VAL A 405 -21.86 -41.88 31.30
N PRO A 406 -22.65 -42.46 32.23
CA PRO A 406 -23.33 -41.68 33.26
C PRO A 406 -22.32 -41.03 34.23
N ASN A 407 -22.48 -39.74 34.54
CA ASN A 407 -21.57 -38.94 35.38
C ASN A 407 -20.13 -38.89 34.83
N PRO A 408 -19.94 -38.30 33.64
CA PRO A 408 -18.64 -38.26 32.98
C PRO A 408 -17.59 -37.50 33.80
N THR A 409 -16.38 -38.03 33.77
CA THR A 409 -15.18 -37.31 34.17
C THR A 409 -14.72 -36.37 33.06
N PRO A 410 -13.81 -35.41 33.32
CA PRO A 410 -13.28 -34.54 32.27
C PRO A 410 -12.63 -35.29 31.09
N TYR A 411 -12.23 -36.56 31.26
CA TYR A 411 -11.65 -37.36 30.17
C TYR A 411 -12.69 -37.92 29.20
N ASP A 412 -13.93 -38.14 29.65
CA ASP A 412 -15.00 -38.77 28.86
C ASP A 412 -15.62 -37.84 27.81
N TYR A 413 -15.16 -36.59 27.79
CA TYR A 413 -15.57 -35.53 26.88
C TYR A 413 -14.68 -35.41 25.64
N TYR A 414 -13.66 -36.26 25.49
CA TYR A 414 -12.75 -36.21 24.34
C TYR A 414 -12.48 -37.60 23.76
N GLY A 415 -12.36 -37.69 22.44
CA GLY A 415 -12.25 -38.98 21.75
C GLY A 415 -11.47 -38.93 20.45
N ASP A 416 -10.91 -40.08 20.08
CA ASP A 416 -10.35 -40.33 18.74
C ASP A 416 -11.51 -40.42 17.75
N LEU A 417 -11.42 -39.63 16.69
CA LEU A 417 -12.42 -39.59 15.64
C LEU A 417 -12.08 -40.58 14.53
N SER A 418 -13.12 -41.13 13.91
CA SER A 418 -12.97 -41.90 12.68
C SER A 418 -12.47 -41.00 11.55
N THR A 419 -12.03 -41.57 10.42
CA THR A 419 -11.65 -40.71 9.28
C THR A 419 -12.92 -40.18 8.62
N SER A 420 -12.98 -38.88 8.33
CA SER A 420 -14.10 -38.27 7.60
C SER A 420 -13.70 -36.94 6.94
N THR A 421 -14.33 -36.62 5.82
CA THR A 421 -14.24 -35.30 5.17
C THR A 421 -14.90 -34.18 5.98
N SER A 422 -15.81 -34.48 6.90
CA SER A 422 -16.46 -33.50 7.77
C SER A 422 -15.49 -32.84 8.74
N TYR A 423 -14.53 -33.60 9.26
CA TYR A 423 -13.46 -33.08 10.12
C TYR A 423 -12.46 -32.20 9.35
N ALA A 424 -12.16 -32.58 8.11
CA ALA A 424 -11.35 -31.75 7.21
C ALA A 424 -12.06 -30.41 6.90
N ALA A 425 -13.37 -30.43 6.66
CA ALA A 425 -14.18 -29.23 6.48
C ALA A 425 -14.16 -28.32 7.73
N ALA A 426 -14.24 -28.88 8.93
CA ALA A 426 -14.12 -28.16 10.19
C ALA A 426 -12.82 -27.33 10.29
N ILE A 427 -11.69 -27.95 9.92
CA ILE A 427 -10.37 -27.32 9.92
C ILE A 427 -10.30 -26.16 8.89
N ILE A 428 -10.88 -26.33 7.71
CA ILE A 428 -10.97 -25.27 6.69
C ILE A 428 -11.83 -24.11 7.20
N ALA A 429 -12.97 -24.38 7.83
CA ALA A 429 -13.83 -23.35 8.42
C ALA A 429 -13.10 -22.57 9.53
N GLY A 430 -12.34 -23.26 10.39
CA GLY A 430 -11.50 -22.60 11.41
C GLY A 430 -10.40 -21.74 10.79
N THR A 431 -9.74 -22.22 9.73
CA THR A 431 -8.72 -21.44 8.99
C THR A 431 -9.31 -20.20 8.34
N ALA A 432 -10.52 -20.33 7.76
CA ALA A 432 -11.27 -19.21 7.20
C ALA A 432 -11.60 -18.16 8.28
N ALA A 433 -12.05 -18.61 9.46
CA ALA A 433 -12.38 -17.73 10.58
C ALA A 433 -11.15 -16.97 11.09
N LEU A 434 -10.00 -17.62 11.31
CA LEU A 434 -8.75 -16.93 11.66
C LEU A 434 -8.32 -15.90 10.59
N THR A 435 -8.51 -16.21 9.32
CA THR A 435 -8.18 -15.32 8.20
C THR A 435 -9.01 -14.03 8.25
N ILE A 436 -10.30 -14.13 8.62
CA ILE A 436 -11.16 -12.97 8.88
C ILE A 436 -10.67 -12.23 10.13
N SER A 437 -10.42 -12.94 11.24
CA SER A 437 -10.00 -12.34 12.52
C SER A 437 -8.73 -11.51 12.41
N ARG A 438 -7.77 -11.90 11.56
CA ARG A 438 -6.51 -11.15 11.36
C ARG A 438 -6.69 -9.81 10.65
N ASN A 439 -7.77 -9.67 9.87
CA ASN A 439 -8.03 -8.55 8.97
C ASN A 439 -9.20 -7.67 9.44
N ILE A 440 -9.39 -7.55 10.76
CA ILE A 440 -10.34 -6.61 11.34
C ILE A 440 -9.72 -5.21 11.28
N GLU A 441 -10.34 -4.27 10.56
CA GLU A 441 -9.87 -2.88 10.51
C GLU A 441 -10.20 -2.17 11.82
N VAL A 442 -9.26 -1.35 12.28
CA VAL A 442 -9.24 -0.75 13.62
C VAL A 442 -10.56 -0.02 13.96
N ARG A 443 -11.01 -0.27 15.19
CA ARG A 443 -12.16 0.32 15.89
C ARG A 443 -12.31 1.83 15.62
N SER A 444 -13.44 2.22 15.01
CA SER A 444 -13.97 3.58 15.17
C SER A 444 -14.92 3.61 16.37
N SER A 445 -15.24 4.81 16.88
CA SER A 445 -16.22 5.02 17.96
C SER A 445 -17.66 4.59 17.64
N LEU A 446 -17.87 3.89 16.51
CA LEU A 446 -19.15 3.43 15.97
C LEU A 446 -19.25 1.90 15.84
N GLY A 447 -18.21 1.12 16.18
CA GLY A 447 -18.23 -0.35 16.12
C GLY A 447 -17.05 -0.97 15.37
N VAL A 448 -16.93 -2.31 15.46
CA VAL A 448 -15.93 -3.13 14.75
C VAL A 448 -16.30 -3.20 13.26
N ILE A 449 -15.38 -2.85 12.36
CA ILE A 449 -15.56 -3.02 10.91
C ILE A 449 -14.66 -4.18 10.47
N HIS A 450 -15.28 -5.31 10.12
CA HIS A 450 -14.56 -6.40 9.49
C HIS A 450 -14.24 -6.04 8.05
N LYS A 451 -13.03 -6.39 7.58
CA LYS A 451 -12.79 -6.47 6.13
C LYS A 451 -13.74 -7.52 5.56
N VAL A 452 -14.72 -7.05 4.77
CA VAL A 452 -15.77 -7.92 4.24
C VAL A 452 -15.22 -8.72 3.07
N TYR A 453 -14.83 -9.97 3.33
CA TYR A 453 -14.53 -10.93 2.28
C TYR A 453 -15.82 -11.53 1.73
N THR A 454 -15.96 -11.58 0.41
CA THR A 454 -16.96 -12.46 -0.22
C THR A 454 -16.52 -13.92 -0.03
N GLY A 455 -17.48 -14.87 -0.07
CA GLY A 455 -17.16 -16.30 -0.01
C GLY A 455 -16.10 -16.73 -1.03
N MET A 456 -16.21 -16.24 -2.27
CA MET A 456 -15.22 -16.50 -3.33
C MET A 456 -13.83 -15.96 -2.98
N GLN A 457 -13.71 -14.75 -2.42
CA GLN A 457 -12.42 -14.19 -2.02
C GLN A 457 -11.76 -15.05 -0.94
N LEU A 458 -12.52 -15.47 0.07
CA LEU A 458 -12.00 -16.29 1.16
C LEU A 458 -11.61 -17.70 0.66
N LYS A 459 -12.43 -18.32 -0.20
CA LYS A 459 -12.10 -19.58 -0.89
C LYS A 459 -10.75 -19.48 -1.62
N GLN A 460 -10.58 -18.44 -2.44
CA GLN A 460 -9.37 -18.27 -3.25
C GLN A 460 -8.13 -18.06 -2.39
N ILE A 461 -8.22 -17.27 -1.31
CA ILE A 461 -7.12 -17.06 -0.35
C ILE A 461 -6.63 -18.41 0.19
N ILE A 462 -7.54 -19.23 0.71
CA ILE A 462 -7.20 -20.52 1.34
C ILE A 462 -6.63 -21.50 0.30
N MET A 463 -7.26 -21.61 -0.88
CA MET A 463 -6.83 -22.53 -1.95
C MET A 463 -5.47 -22.19 -2.54
N ARG A 464 -5.20 -20.91 -2.81
CA ARG A 464 -3.95 -20.48 -3.46
C ARG A 464 -2.76 -20.62 -2.53
N ARG A 465 -2.99 -20.43 -1.23
CA ARG A 465 -1.96 -20.41 -0.19
C ARG A 465 -1.74 -21.75 0.50
N SER A 466 -2.36 -22.83 0.00
CA SER A 466 -2.13 -24.20 0.45
C SER A 466 -0.73 -24.71 0.06
N ASP A 467 -0.17 -25.60 0.88
CA ASP A 467 1.10 -26.27 0.61
C ASP A 467 0.92 -27.36 -0.44
N LYS A 468 1.64 -27.24 -1.56
CA LYS A 468 1.47 -28.09 -2.73
C LYS A 468 2.27 -29.39 -2.58
N PHE A 469 1.62 -30.51 -2.87
CA PHE A 469 2.25 -31.84 -2.85
C PHE A 469 1.91 -32.59 -4.14
N ASP A 470 2.89 -33.27 -4.73
CA ASP A 470 2.70 -34.02 -5.98
C ASP A 470 1.57 -35.06 -5.87
N GLY A 471 1.45 -35.72 -4.72
CA GLY A 471 0.39 -36.68 -4.44
C GLY A 471 -1.02 -36.09 -4.39
N LEU A 472 -1.17 -34.77 -4.22
CA LEU A 472 -2.48 -34.10 -4.12
C LEU A 472 -2.93 -33.47 -5.45
N LYS A 473 -2.05 -33.35 -6.46
CA LYS A 473 -2.32 -32.66 -7.74
C LYS A 473 -3.57 -33.15 -8.48
N ASN A 474 -3.89 -34.44 -8.36
CA ASN A 474 -5.05 -35.05 -9.03
C ASN A 474 -6.26 -35.20 -8.10
N LEU A 475 -6.09 -34.98 -6.79
CA LEU A 475 -7.12 -35.20 -5.78
C LEU A 475 -7.94 -33.94 -5.48
N CYS A 476 -7.36 -32.76 -5.67
CA CYS A 476 -8.07 -31.49 -5.52
C CYS A 476 -7.50 -30.43 -6.48
N LEU A 477 -8.29 -29.41 -6.76
CA LEU A 477 -7.98 -28.34 -7.70
C LEU A 477 -6.74 -27.55 -7.28
N SER A 478 -6.61 -27.26 -5.99
CA SER A 478 -5.45 -26.57 -5.43
C SER A 478 -4.19 -27.44 -5.45
N GLY A 479 -4.31 -28.77 -5.53
CA GLY A 479 -3.19 -29.69 -5.42
C GLY A 479 -2.42 -29.58 -4.10
N GLY A 480 -3.07 -29.11 -3.02
CA GLY A 480 -2.38 -28.79 -1.79
C GLY A 480 -3.18 -28.98 -0.50
N LEU A 481 -2.42 -29.15 0.58
CA LEU A 481 -2.87 -29.22 1.97
C LEU A 481 -3.02 -27.80 2.53
N VAL A 482 -4.11 -27.52 3.23
CA VAL A 482 -4.31 -26.20 3.85
C VAL A 482 -3.11 -25.75 4.70
N ASN A 483 -2.72 -24.49 4.56
CA ASN A 483 -1.73 -23.84 5.41
C ASN A 483 -2.38 -22.61 6.07
N THR A 484 -2.62 -22.72 7.37
CA THR A 484 -3.35 -21.70 8.14
C THR A 484 -2.54 -20.41 8.21
N TYR A 485 -1.25 -20.46 8.53
CA TYR A 485 -0.40 -19.27 8.62
C TYR A 485 -0.31 -18.49 7.30
N LYS A 486 -0.12 -19.17 6.17
CA LYS A 486 -0.10 -18.52 4.85
C LYS A 486 -1.45 -17.90 4.52
N SER A 487 -2.56 -18.51 4.94
CA SER A 487 -3.90 -17.96 4.72
C SER A 487 -4.10 -16.60 5.42
N LEU A 488 -3.48 -16.39 6.58
CA LEU A 488 -3.55 -15.12 7.34
C LEU A 488 -2.70 -14.00 6.75
N ASN A 489 -1.55 -14.34 6.17
CA ASN A 489 -0.56 -13.36 5.76
C ASN A 489 -0.76 -12.93 4.29
N ASN A 490 -0.84 -11.62 4.04
CA ASN A 490 -0.96 -11.05 2.69
C ASN A 490 0.26 -11.45 1.84
N ALA A 491 0.12 -12.53 1.08
CA ALA A 491 1.10 -12.94 0.08
C ALA A 491 1.32 -11.86 -1.01
N SER A 492 0.42 -10.88 -1.13
CA SER A 492 0.54 -9.79 -2.09
C SER A 492 1.36 -8.59 -1.60
N GLY A 493 1.98 -8.59 -0.42
CA GLY A 493 2.90 -7.49 -0.03
C GLY A 493 2.31 -6.07 -0.04
N GLY A 494 0.97 -5.93 0.07
CA GLY A 494 0.26 -4.66 -0.03
C GLY A 494 -0.36 -4.35 -1.40
N PHE A 495 -0.21 -5.24 -2.40
CA PHE A 495 -0.84 -5.09 -3.73
C PHE A 495 -2.30 -5.58 -3.72
N GLU A 496 -3.19 -4.73 -4.21
CA GLU A 496 -4.55 -5.09 -4.61
C GLU A 496 -4.51 -5.56 -6.06
N PHE A 497 -4.93 -6.79 -6.33
CA PHE A 497 -4.72 -7.44 -7.62
C PHE A 497 -6.02 -8.01 -8.20
N ASN A 498 -6.33 -7.62 -9.43
CA ASN A 498 -7.38 -8.21 -10.25
C ASN A 498 -6.80 -9.34 -11.08
N ALA A 499 -7.05 -10.58 -10.63
CA ALA A 499 -6.59 -11.80 -11.29
C ALA A 499 -7.11 -11.98 -12.72
N THR A 500 -8.34 -11.53 -13.01
CA THR A 500 -8.97 -11.68 -14.34
C THR A 500 -8.26 -10.80 -15.38
N THR A 501 -7.92 -9.57 -15.01
CA THR A 501 -7.25 -8.62 -15.90
C THR A 501 -5.73 -8.61 -15.75
N GLN A 502 -5.18 -9.39 -14.81
CA GLN A 502 -3.76 -9.44 -14.49
C GLN A 502 -3.21 -8.06 -14.08
N THR A 503 -4.01 -7.30 -13.33
CA THR A 503 -3.77 -5.88 -13.04
C THR A 503 -3.63 -5.62 -11.55
N ILE A 504 -2.57 -4.92 -11.14
CA ILE A 504 -2.51 -4.26 -9.83
C ILE A 504 -3.40 -3.03 -9.87
N THR A 505 -4.46 -3.02 -9.06
CA THR A 505 -5.45 -1.93 -9.00
C THR A 505 -5.16 -0.92 -7.89
N GLY A 506 -4.34 -1.32 -6.92
CA GLY A 506 -4.04 -0.50 -5.74
C GLY A 506 -2.79 -1.00 -5.01
N TYR A 507 -2.16 -0.11 -4.24
CA TYR A 507 -1.07 -0.45 -3.35
C TYR A 507 -1.20 0.28 -2.01
N SER A 508 -1.37 -0.49 -0.94
CA SER A 508 -1.52 -0.02 0.45
C SER A 508 -0.36 -0.44 1.35
N GLY A 509 0.71 -1.00 0.78
CA GLY A 509 1.87 -1.39 1.57
C GLY A 509 2.63 -0.19 2.15
N ALA A 510 3.25 -0.41 3.31
CA ALA A 510 4.03 0.58 4.04
C ALA A 510 5.54 0.53 3.74
N ASN A 511 5.95 -0.32 2.79
CA ASN A 511 7.36 -0.46 2.42
C ASN A 511 7.73 0.62 1.41
N GLY A 512 8.79 1.37 1.71
CA GLY A 512 9.32 2.36 0.77
C GLY A 512 9.98 1.73 -0.45
N TYR A 513 10.60 0.55 -0.33
CA TYR A 513 11.19 -0.15 -1.46
C TYR A 513 10.24 -1.25 -1.94
N VAL A 514 9.67 -1.07 -3.13
CA VAL A 514 8.60 -1.93 -3.66
C VAL A 514 9.08 -2.70 -4.87
N GLN A 515 9.24 -4.01 -4.69
CA GLN A 515 9.36 -4.95 -5.80
C GLN A 515 7.96 -5.28 -6.30
N ILE A 516 7.59 -4.83 -7.50
CA ILE A 516 6.36 -5.33 -8.10
C ILE A 516 6.62 -6.79 -8.48
N PRO A 517 5.82 -7.74 -7.95
CA PRO A 517 6.04 -9.15 -8.23
C PRO A 517 5.65 -9.46 -9.67
N SER A 518 6.39 -10.36 -10.32
CA SER A 518 6.06 -10.82 -11.68
C SER A 518 4.79 -11.66 -11.72
N GLU A 519 4.37 -12.20 -10.57
CA GLU A 519 3.14 -12.96 -10.37
C GLU A 519 2.56 -12.71 -8.98
N ILE A 520 1.23 -12.67 -8.87
CA ILE A 520 0.53 -12.66 -7.57
C ILE A 520 -0.38 -13.88 -7.57
N ASP A 521 -0.21 -14.72 -6.55
CA ASP A 521 -0.90 -16.00 -6.41
C ASP A 521 -0.81 -16.91 -7.66
N GLY A 522 0.38 -16.97 -8.29
CA GLY A 522 0.64 -17.78 -9.48
C GLY A 522 0.03 -17.26 -10.79
N ILE A 523 -0.55 -16.05 -10.77
CA ILE A 523 -1.03 -15.36 -11.97
C ILE A 523 -0.07 -14.24 -12.30
N ALA A 524 0.42 -14.22 -13.55
CA ALA A 524 1.31 -13.18 -14.02
C ALA A 524 0.72 -11.79 -13.78
N VAL A 525 1.53 -10.87 -13.25
CA VAL A 525 1.18 -9.45 -13.18
C VAL A 525 1.64 -8.80 -14.47
N LYS A 526 0.68 -8.35 -15.27
CA LYS A 526 0.93 -7.71 -16.56
C LYS A 526 0.66 -6.22 -16.55
N ASN A 527 -0.21 -5.76 -15.68
CA ASN A 527 -0.73 -4.39 -15.76
C ASN A 527 -0.66 -3.69 -14.41
N ILE A 528 -0.42 -2.38 -14.44
CA ILE A 528 -0.63 -1.47 -13.32
C ILE A 528 -1.76 -0.53 -13.73
N ALA A 529 -2.83 -0.45 -12.95
CA ALA A 529 -3.97 0.40 -13.25
C ALA A 529 -3.64 1.90 -13.15
N GLU A 530 -4.53 2.71 -13.72
CA GLU A 530 -4.56 4.15 -13.49
C GLU A 530 -4.58 4.44 -11.98
N SER A 531 -3.73 5.36 -11.53
CA SER A 531 -3.61 5.76 -10.11
C SER A 531 -3.29 4.64 -9.09
N ALA A 532 -2.87 3.44 -9.50
CA ALA A 532 -2.72 2.30 -8.59
C ALA A 532 -1.80 2.54 -7.38
N PHE A 533 -0.79 3.42 -7.50
CA PHE A 533 0.12 3.82 -6.42
C PHE A 533 -0.03 5.30 -6.05
N ALA A 534 -1.00 6.02 -6.63
CA ALA A 534 -1.06 7.47 -6.52
C ALA A 534 -1.23 7.93 -5.07
N GLY A 535 -0.47 8.97 -4.69
CA GLY A 535 -0.49 9.56 -3.36
C GLY A 535 0.23 8.77 -2.28
N ASN A 536 0.79 7.58 -2.59
CA ASN A 536 1.51 6.80 -1.60
C ASN A 536 2.78 7.54 -1.16
N SER A 537 2.75 8.06 0.06
CA SER A 537 3.84 8.88 0.61
C SER A 537 4.91 8.04 1.29
N GLU A 538 4.73 6.73 1.46
CA GLU A 538 5.77 5.84 1.99
C GLU A 538 6.68 5.32 0.87
N LEU A 539 6.17 5.25 -0.35
CA LEU A 539 6.88 4.76 -1.53
C LEU A 539 8.15 5.57 -1.81
N ASN A 540 9.29 4.90 -1.80
CA ASN A 540 10.64 5.44 -2.01
C ASN A 540 11.30 4.94 -3.31
N TRP A 541 11.10 3.68 -3.67
CA TRP A 541 11.65 3.09 -4.88
C TRP A 541 10.73 2.03 -5.42
N VAL A 542 10.61 1.94 -6.75
CA VAL A 542 9.79 0.92 -7.41
C VAL A 542 10.65 0.10 -8.36
N VAL A 543 10.50 -1.22 -8.30
CA VAL A 543 11.09 -2.12 -9.27
C VAL A 543 10.02 -2.76 -10.14
N ILE A 544 10.15 -2.56 -11.45
CA ILE A 544 9.22 -3.04 -12.47
C ILE A 544 9.79 -4.33 -13.07
N PRO A 545 9.13 -5.50 -12.90
CA PRO A 545 9.63 -6.77 -13.43
C PRO A 545 9.42 -6.85 -14.95
N SER A 546 10.03 -7.87 -15.56
CA SER A 546 9.92 -8.13 -17.00
C SER A 546 8.49 -8.44 -17.50
N SER A 547 7.59 -8.85 -16.59
CA SER A 547 6.21 -9.22 -16.92
C SER A 547 5.27 -8.04 -17.17
N ILE A 548 5.62 -6.81 -16.74
CA ILE A 548 4.73 -5.65 -16.88
C ILE A 548 4.68 -5.20 -18.34
N GLU A 549 3.48 -5.25 -18.91
CA GLU A 549 3.12 -4.88 -20.27
C GLU A 549 2.52 -3.47 -20.33
N ASN A 550 1.72 -3.07 -19.33
CA ASN A 550 1.04 -1.77 -19.32
C ASN A 550 1.11 -1.07 -17.95
N ILE A 551 1.38 0.23 -17.97
CA ILE A 551 1.32 1.14 -16.81
C ILE A 551 0.29 2.22 -17.12
N GLY A 552 -0.77 2.26 -16.31
CA GLY A 552 -1.87 3.21 -16.45
C GLY A 552 -1.45 4.65 -16.16
N ALA A 553 -2.29 5.59 -16.61
CA ALA A 553 -2.02 7.00 -16.44
C ALA A 553 -1.86 7.37 -14.96
N TYR A 554 -0.88 8.23 -14.67
CA TYR A 554 -0.59 8.76 -13.32
C TYR A 554 -0.54 7.68 -12.22
N ALA A 555 -0.14 6.45 -12.58
CA ALA A 555 -0.04 5.32 -11.65
C ALA A 555 0.76 5.66 -10.38
N PHE A 556 1.78 6.53 -10.49
CA PHE A 556 2.66 6.93 -9.39
C PHE A 556 2.56 8.44 -9.04
N PHE A 557 1.51 9.12 -9.50
CA PHE A 557 1.33 10.55 -9.25
C PHE A 557 1.23 10.84 -7.73
N GLY A 558 1.88 11.90 -7.26
CA GLY A 558 1.78 12.31 -5.85
C GLY A 558 2.54 11.43 -4.86
N CYS A 559 3.37 10.49 -5.32
CA CYS A 559 4.26 9.71 -4.45
C CYS A 559 5.44 10.58 -3.97
N LYS A 560 5.21 11.38 -2.93
CA LYS A 560 6.12 12.46 -2.51
C LYS A 560 7.54 12.01 -2.14
N ASN A 561 7.68 10.77 -1.66
CA ASN A 561 8.95 10.21 -1.23
C ASN A 561 9.63 9.32 -2.29
N LEU A 562 9.01 9.15 -3.47
CA LEU A 562 9.52 8.30 -4.53
C LEU A 562 10.78 8.93 -5.12
N GLY A 563 11.92 8.29 -4.88
CA GLY A 563 13.25 8.68 -5.31
C GLY A 563 13.67 8.10 -6.65
N GLY A 564 13.08 6.97 -7.09
CA GLY A 564 13.43 6.39 -8.37
C GLY A 564 12.74 5.07 -8.75
N PHE A 565 13.07 4.62 -9.96
CA PHE A 565 12.61 3.38 -10.56
C PHE A 565 13.80 2.52 -11.01
N ASN A 566 13.66 1.20 -10.88
CA ASN A 566 14.51 0.23 -11.57
C ASN A 566 13.61 -0.69 -12.42
N VAL A 567 13.84 -0.75 -13.73
CA VAL A 567 13.11 -1.66 -14.62
C VAL A 567 14.01 -2.82 -14.99
N ASP A 568 13.50 -4.04 -14.86
CA ASP A 568 14.18 -5.26 -15.31
C ASP A 568 14.66 -5.07 -16.77
N ALA A 569 15.94 -5.37 -17.01
CA ALA A 569 16.56 -5.22 -18.34
C ALA A 569 15.83 -6.01 -19.43
N ASN A 570 15.15 -7.10 -19.06
CA ASN A 570 14.37 -7.96 -19.94
C ASN A 570 12.93 -7.48 -20.17
N ASN A 571 12.46 -6.43 -19.48
CA ASN A 571 11.15 -5.87 -19.77
C ASN A 571 11.12 -5.32 -21.22
N PRO A 572 10.20 -5.76 -22.08
CA PRO A 572 10.19 -5.35 -23.49
C PRO A 572 9.49 -4.01 -23.74
N TYR A 573 8.80 -3.44 -22.75
CA TYR A 573 7.96 -2.24 -22.91
C TYR A 573 8.50 -1.01 -22.17
N TYR A 574 9.24 -1.21 -21.08
CA TYR A 574 9.71 -0.16 -20.19
C TYR A 574 11.22 -0.22 -19.96
N ALA A 575 11.77 0.91 -19.54
CA ALA A 575 13.15 1.03 -19.10
C ALA A 575 13.27 2.10 -18.01
N SER A 576 14.20 1.93 -17.08
CA SER A 576 14.65 3.02 -16.21
C SER A 576 15.93 3.64 -16.79
N PHE A 577 16.03 4.96 -16.75
CA PHE A 577 17.27 5.67 -17.09
C PHE A 577 17.51 6.77 -16.06
N ASN A 578 18.67 6.74 -15.39
CA ASN A 578 18.99 7.62 -14.26
C ASN A 578 17.83 7.68 -13.24
N ASP A 579 17.27 6.51 -12.91
CA ASP A 579 16.19 6.30 -11.94
C ASP A 579 14.82 6.86 -12.34
N VAL A 580 14.67 7.32 -13.57
CA VAL A 580 13.41 7.84 -14.14
C VAL A 580 12.76 6.77 -15.03
N LEU A 581 11.43 6.67 -15.00
CA LEU A 581 10.68 5.67 -15.77
C LEU A 581 10.42 6.16 -17.21
N PHE A 582 10.79 5.32 -18.18
CA PHE A 582 10.57 5.52 -19.61
C PHE A 582 9.91 4.29 -20.25
N ASN A 583 9.41 4.45 -21.47
CA ASN A 583 9.21 3.31 -22.37
C ASN A 583 10.57 2.71 -22.81
N LYS A 584 10.54 1.51 -23.41
CA LYS A 584 11.73 0.71 -23.68
C LYS A 584 12.81 1.43 -24.50
N ASP A 585 12.39 2.15 -25.53
CA ASP A 585 13.26 2.90 -26.44
C ASP A 585 13.68 4.29 -25.90
N ARG A 586 13.12 4.70 -24.75
CA ARG A 586 13.31 6.01 -24.10
C ARG A 586 12.82 7.21 -24.91
N THR A 587 11.91 6.99 -25.86
CA THR A 587 11.27 8.07 -26.62
C THR A 587 10.18 8.80 -25.80
N THR A 588 9.66 8.15 -24.76
CA THR A 588 8.62 8.69 -23.86
C THR A 588 9.06 8.62 -22.40
N LEU A 589 9.14 9.77 -21.73
CA LEU A 589 9.31 9.83 -20.27
C LEU A 589 7.92 9.69 -19.61
N ILE A 590 7.78 8.67 -18.77
CA ILE A 590 6.49 8.27 -18.20
C ILE A 590 6.28 8.86 -16.81
N GLN A 591 7.29 8.80 -15.94
CA GLN A 591 7.18 9.33 -14.59
C GLN A 591 8.55 9.75 -14.05
N PHE A 592 8.63 11.01 -13.62
CA PHE A 592 9.75 11.52 -12.84
C PHE A 592 9.47 11.35 -11.33
N PRO A 593 10.43 10.82 -10.56
CA PRO A 593 10.32 10.67 -9.10
C PRO A 593 10.28 12.03 -8.37
N GLN A 594 9.31 12.24 -7.47
CA GLN A 594 9.15 13.53 -6.78
C GLN A 594 10.27 13.81 -5.76
N ALA A 595 10.88 12.77 -5.19
CA ALA A 595 11.97 12.88 -4.23
C ALA A 595 13.35 12.70 -4.85
N TYR A 596 13.49 12.85 -6.18
CA TYR A 596 14.76 12.70 -6.91
C TYR A 596 15.94 13.34 -6.17
N TYR A 597 17.08 12.64 -6.16
CA TYR A 597 18.21 13.02 -5.32
C TYR A 597 18.89 14.32 -5.78
N SER A 598 18.84 14.62 -7.08
CA SER A 598 19.44 15.82 -7.66
C SER A 598 18.41 16.96 -7.82
N GLN A 599 18.89 18.19 -7.67
CA GLN A 599 18.11 19.41 -7.96
C GLN A 599 18.10 19.76 -9.45
N SER A 600 18.81 19.01 -10.29
CA SER A 600 18.88 19.22 -11.73
C SER A 600 18.69 17.90 -12.47
N TYR A 601 18.04 17.97 -13.63
CA TYR A 601 17.87 16.81 -14.51
C TYR A 601 18.00 17.21 -15.98
N VAL A 602 18.66 16.34 -16.75
CA VAL A 602 18.80 16.46 -18.20
C VAL A 602 17.98 15.33 -18.80
N ILE A 603 16.89 15.68 -19.48
CA ILE A 603 16.08 14.70 -20.21
C ILE A 603 16.94 14.16 -21.36
N PRO A 604 17.07 12.83 -21.52
CA PRO A 604 17.96 12.24 -22.52
C PRO A 604 17.64 12.65 -23.95
N ASN A 605 18.67 12.78 -24.78
CA ASN A 605 18.51 12.95 -26.21
C ASN A 605 17.75 11.75 -26.81
N GLY A 606 16.78 12.02 -27.69
CA GLY A 606 15.90 11.01 -28.27
C GLY A 606 14.53 10.92 -27.62
N THR A 607 14.33 11.52 -26.43
CA THR A 607 12.98 11.68 -25.86
C THR A 607 12.18 12.68 -26.69
N THR A 608 11.06 12.23 -27.24
CA THR A 608 10.15 13.01 -28.10
C THR A 608 8.85 13.37 -27.39
N LEU A 609 8.50 12.65 -26.30
CA LEU A 609 7.25 12.82 -25.59
C LEU A 609 7.44 12.78 -24.07
N LEU A 610 6.64 13.58 -23.37
CA LEU A 610 6.38 13.45 -21.93
C LEU A 610 4.91 13.03 -21.76
N THR A 611 4.62 12.18 -20.79
CA THR A 611 3.24 11.90 -20.36
C THR A 611 2.67 13.06 -19.55
N GLU A 612 1.34 13.14 -19.45
CA GLU A 612 0.69 14.09 -18.52
C GLU A 612 1.18 13.85 -17.09
N TYR A 613 1.35 14.93 -16.32
CA TYR A 613 1.86 14.90 -14.94
C TYR A 613 3.28 14.34 -14.72
N ALA A 614 4.06 14.08 -15.77
CA ALA A 614 5.36 13.41 -15.67
C ALA A 614 6.29 14.00 -14.60
N PHE A 615 6.32 15.34 -14.42
CA PHE A 615 7.11 16.03 -13.38
C PHE A 615 6.24 16.70 -12.31
N SER A 616 4.92 16.55 -12.37
CA SER A 616 4.00 17.30 -11.51
C SER A 616 4.27 17.05 -10.02
N GLY A 617 4.25 18.12 -9.24
CA GLY A 617 4.47 18.13 -7.79
C GLY A 617 5.94 18.00 -7.38
N ASN A 618 6.89 18.06 -8.31
CA ASN A 618 8.30 17.97 -7.95
C ASN A 618 8.76 19.23 -7.19
N SER A 619 9.04 19.06 -5.90
CA SER A 619 9.44 20.15 -5.01
C SER A 619 10.96 20.24 -4.81
N LYS A 620 11.77 19.47 -5.54
CA LYS A 620 13.26 19.49 -5.42
C LYS A 620 13.97 20.04 -6.65
N LEU A 621 13.39 19.83 -7.84
CA LEU A 621 13.98 20.21 -9.10
C LEU A 621 14.00 21.73 -9.22
N THR A 622 15.20 22.28 -9.40
CA THR A 622 15.44 23.72 -9.60
C THR A 622 15.71 24.05 -11.05
N THR A 623 16.34 23.14 -11.79
CA THR A 623 16.70 23.32 -13.20
C THR A 623 16.40 22.07 -14.02
N LEU A 624 15.96 22.25 -15.26
CA LEU A 624 15.65 21.18 -16.18
C LEU A 624 16.15 21.52 -17.59
N THR A 625 16.85 20.58 -18.22
CA THR A 625 17.22 20.67 -19.63
C THR A 625 16.34 19.74 -20.47
N MET A 626 15.57 20.32 -21.40
CA MET A 626 14.74 19.58 -22.37
C MET A 626 15.57 19.25 -23.63
N PRO A 627 15.33 18.11 -24.30
CA PRO A 627 16.07 17.74 -25.49
C PRO A 627 15.50 18.47 -26.71
N SER A 628 16.32 18.66 -27.75
CA SER A 628 15.88 19.32 -28.99
C SER A 628 14.79 18.55 -29.77
N THR A 629 14.59 17.28 -29.44
CA THR A 629 13.58 16.39 -30.03
C THR A 629 12.17 16.59 -29.46
N LEU A 630 12.02 17.33 -28.36
CA LEU A 630 10.73 17.56 -27.71
C LEU A 630 9.97 18.73 -28.36
N THR A 631 8.84 18.44 -29.00
CA THR A 631 8.05 19.43 -29.78
C THR A 631 6.83 19.98 -29.06
N SER A 632 6.40 19.36 -27.96
CA SER A 632 5.25 19.80 -27.17
C SER A 632 5.39 19.42 -25.69
N LEU A 633 4.75 20.19 -24.82
CA LEU A 633 4.53 19.85 -23.42
C LEU A 633 3.07 19.44 -23.19
N PRO A 634 2.80 18.28 -22.58
CA PRO A 634 1.44 17.83 -22.30
C PRO A 634 0.80 18.65 -21.16
N ASN A 635 -0.48 18.39 -20.90
CA ASN A 635 -1.17 19.01 -19.77
C ASN A 635 -0.49 18.64 -18.45
N TYR A 636 -0.44 19.59 -17.52
CA TYR A 636 0.11 19.41 -16.18
C TYR A 636 1.57 18.92 -16.10
N ALA A 637 2.34 18.96 -17.20
CA ALA A 637 3.69 18.38 -17.28
C ALA A 637 4.58 18.70 -16.07
N PHE A 638 4.60 19.97 -15.65
CA PHE A 638 5.38 20.53 -14.54
C PHE A 638 4.49 21.22 -13.49
N ALA A 639 3.19 20.90 -13.42
CA ALA A 639 2.29 21.51 -12.45
C ALA A 639 2.84 21.38 -11.02
N PHE A 640 2.75 22.44 -10.22
CA PHE A 640 3.21 22.49 -8.82
C PHE A 640 4.71 22.21 -8.61
N CYS A 641 5.57 22.39 -9.63
CA CYS A 641 7.01 22.36 -9.46
C CYS A 641 7.52 23.63 -8.76
N SER A 642 7.28 23.73 -7.45
CA SER A 642 7.40 24.98 -6.69
C SER A 642 8.83 25.54 -6.62
N ASN A 643 9.85 24.70 -6.78
CA ASN A 643 11.26 25.09 -6.71
C ASN A 643 11.93 25.23 -8.08
N LEU A 644 11.23 24.96 -9.19
CA LEU A 644 11.77 25.12 -10.54
C LEU A 644 12.00 26.60 -10.82
N THR A 645 13.26 27.01 -11.00
CA THR A 645 13.65 28.42 -11.16
C THR A 645 13.81 28.83 -12.61
N SER A 646 14.20 27.90 -13.49
CA SER A 646 14.43 28.15 -14.91
C SER A 646 14.02 26.97 -15.77
N VAL A 647 13.58 27.28 -16.98
CA VAL A 647 13.27 26.32 -18.05
C VAL A 647 13.82 26.89 -19.35
N THR A 648 14.58 26.08 -20.08
CA THR A 648 15.01 26.41 -21.44
C THR A 648 14.14 25.62 -22.43
N PHE A 649 13.35 26.34 -23.22
CA PHE A 649 12.52 25.72 -24.25
C PHE A 649 13.34 25.36 -25.49
N PRO A 650 13.22 24.13 -26.03
CA PRO A 650 13.79 23.77 -27.31
C PRO A 650 13.31 24.69 -28.45
N SER A 651 14.17 24.96 -29.42
CA SER A 651 13.81 25.75 -30.62
C SER A 651 12.79 25.07 -31.53
N THR A 652 12.44 23.82 -31.24
CA THR A 652 11.45 22.99 -31.95
C THR A 652 10.10 22.94 -31.21
N MET A 653 9.99 23.55 -30.03
CA MET A 653 8.78 23.54 -29.22
C MET A 653 7.66 24.32 -29.92
N THR A 654 6.54 23.66 -30.18
CA THR A 654 5.38 24.23 -30.89
C THR A 654 4.16 24.43 -29.99
N GLN A 655 4.08 23.73 -28.86
CA GLN A 655 2.93 23.78 -27.96
C GLN A 655 3.30 23.62 -26.49
N ILE A 656 2.68 24.42 -25.62
CA ILE A 656 2.65 24.22 -24.17
C ILE A 656 1.21 23.91 -23.76
N GLY A 657 0.98 22.76 -23.13
CA GLY A 657 -0.35 22.28 -22.74
C GLY A 657 -1.02 23.08 -21.62
N ASN A 658 -2.27 22.72 -21.32
CA ASN A 658 -3.05 23.34 -20.25
C ASN A 658 -2.41 23.04 -18.88
N PHE A 659 -2.38 24.02 -17.99
CA PHE A 659 -1.80 23.90 -16.65
C PHE A 659 -0.33 23.43 -16.61
N ALA A 660 0.41 23.45 -17.73
CA ALA A 660 1.72 22.81 -17.83
C ALA A 660 2.74 23.26 -16.76
N PHE A 661 2.70 24.52 -16.34
CA PHE A 661 3.53 25.12 -15.29
C PHE A 661 2.68 25.77 -14.17
N THR A 662 1.43 25.37 -13.98
CA THR A 662 0.57 25.98 -12.95
C THR A 662 1.25 25.90 -11.59
N SER A 663 1.24 27.00 -10.83
CA SER A 663 1.83 27.12 -9.49
C SER A 663 3.32 26.76 -9.41
N CYS A 664 4.09 26.95 -10.49
CA CYS A 664 5.55 26.96 -10.43
C CYS A 664 6.03 28.30 -9.83
N ILE A 665 5.86 28.46 -8.52
CA ILE A 665 5.99 29.75 -7.84
C ILE A 665 7.38 30.39 -7.94
N SER A 666 8.43 29.58 -8.12
CA SER A 666 9.82 30.04 -8.26
C SER A 666 10.27 30.23 -9.71
N LEU A 667 9.42 29.91 -10.70
CA LEU A 667 9.80 29.97 -12.11
C LEU A 667 10.07 31.43 -12.52
N GLY A 668 11.28 31.69 -13.03
CA GLY A 668 11.76 33.03 -13.37
C GLY A 668 12.50 33.76 -12.23
N SER A 669 12.62 33.13 -11.06
CA SER A 669 13.45 33.66 -9.96
C SER A 669 14.93 33.71 -10.35
N GLY A 670 15.73 34.49 -9.60
CA GLY A 670 17.17 34.64 -9.86
C GLY A 670 17.51 35.44 -11.13
N GLY A 671 16.56 36.19 -11.69
CA GLY A 671 16.74 36.95 -12.93
C GLY A 671 16.57 36.12 -14.21
N ASN A 672 16.01 34.92 -14.10
CA ASN A 672 15.77 34.06 -15.26
C ASN A 672 14.55 34.55 -16.05
N ASN A 673 14.78 35.05 -17.25
CA ASN A 673 13.71 35.45 -18.15
C ASN A 673 13.04 34.23 -18.79
N ILE A 674 11.72 34.30 -19.02
CA ILE A 674 11.00 33.29 -19.78
C ILE A 674 11.07 33.67 -21.26
N VAL A 675 11.89 32.93 -22.02
CA VAL A 675 12.09 33.16 -23.45
C VAL A 675 11.38 32.06 -24.24
N LEU A 676 10.30 32.43 -24.93
CA LEU A 676 9.53 31.52 -25.77
C LEU A 676 10.19 31.39 -27.15
N PRO A 677 10.30 30.17 -27.71
CA PRO A 677 10.96 29.95 -28.99
C PRO A 677 10.10 30.43 -30.16
N ALA A 678 10.75 30.74 -31.29
CA ALA A 678 10.08 31.25 -32.48
C ALA A 678 9.07 30.24 -33.09
N SER A 679 9.28 28.94 -32.86
CA SER A 679 8.39 27.86 -33.31
C SER A 679 7.10 27.73 -32.51
N LEU A 680 6.96 28.40 -31.36
CA LEU A 680 5.85 28.19 -30.45
C LEU A 680 4.56 28.79 -31.01
N ASN A 681 3.54 27.96 -31.21
CA ASN A 681 2.24 28.38 -31.77
C ASN A 681 1.18 28.56 -30.69
N THR A 682 1.26 27.81 -29.59
CA THR A 682 0.18 27.78 -28.59
C THR A 682 0.69 27.63 -27.16
N ILE A 683 0.13 28.45 -26.26
CA ILE A 683 0.15 28.26 -24.81
C ILE A 683 -1.27 27.95 -24.36
N GLY A 684 -1.45 26.81 -23.69
CA GLY A 684 -2.72 26.34 -23.19
C GLY A 684 -3.31 27.17 -22.06
N ASP A 685 -4.54 26.85 -21.71
CA ASP A 685 -5.28 27.49 -20.63
C ASP A 685 -4.58 27.25 -19.28
N ASN A 686 -4.48 28.30 -18.47
CA ASN A 686 -3.86 28.29 -17.14
C ASN A 686 -2.39 27.80 -17.12
N ALA A 687 -1.70 27.76 -18.27
CA ALA A 687 -0.38 27.14 -18.39
C ALA A 687 0.65 27.64 -17.37
N PHE A 688 0.69 28.93 -17.07
CA PHE A 688 1.57 29.59 -16.08
C PHE A 688 0.78 30.24 -14.94
N LEU A 689 -0.43 29.77 -14.65
CA LEU A 689 -1.25 30.31 -13.56
C LEU A 689 -0.47 30.28 -12.24
N GLY A 690 -0.39 31.41 -11.53
CA GLY A 690 0.27 31.50 -10.22
C GLY A 690 1.80 31.36 -10.25
N CYS A 691 2.46 31.58 -11.40
CA CYS A 691 3.91 31.67 -11.47
C CYS A 691 4.40 33.02 -10.96
N PHE A 692 4.46 33.18 -9.63
CA PHE A 692 4.70 34.48 -8.99
C PHE A 692 6.08 35.08 -9.27
N SER A 693 7.10 34.29 -9.61
CA SER A 693 8.47 34.78 -9.77
C SER A 693 8.84 35.23 -11.19
N ILE A 694 7.97 35.03 -12.19
CA ILE A 694 8.26 35.47 -13.55
C ILE A 694 8.31 37.00 -13.57
N THR A 695 9.44 37.58 -14.00
CA THR A 695 9.61 39.04 -14.10
C THR A 695 9.56 39.54 -15.53
N THR A 696 10.06 38.76 -16.49
CA THR A 696 10.11 39.11 -17.91
C THR A 696 9.68 37.93 -18.76
N LEU A 697 8.76 38.18 -19.69
CA LEU A 697 8.34 37.27 -20.74
C LEU A 697 8.81 37.80 -22.10
N THR A 698 9.53 36.99 -22.88
CA THR A 698 9.94 37.31 -24.24
C THR A 698 9.26 36.38 -25.23
N VAL A 699 8.54 36.95 -26.19
CA VAL A 699 7.81 36.24 -27.25
C VAL A 699 8.55 36.42 -28.57
N ASN A 700 9.16 35.34 -29.07
CA ASN A 700 9.84 35.35 -30.38
C ASN A 700 9.01 34.69 -31.49
N SER A 701 7.86 34.10 -31.16
CA SER A 701 6.94 33.51 -32.13
C SER A 701 6.37 34.57 -33.07
N THR A 702 6.08 34.20 -34.31
CA THR A 702 5.48 35.09 -35.32
C THR A 702 3.95 35.15 -35.24
N SER A 703 3.31 34.20 -34.54
CA SER A 703 1.85 34.10 -34.42
C SER A 703 1.43 33.24 -33.22
N LEU A 704 1.74 33.70 -32.00
CA LEU A 704 1.44 32.97 -30.77
C LEU A 704 -0.03 33.12 -30.32
N SER A 705 -0.69 32.00 -30.01
CA SER A 705 -1.97 32.00 -29.29
C SER A 705 -1.74 31.76 -27.79
N ILE A 706 -2.24 32.66 -26.94
CA ILE A 706 -2.14 32.62 -25.48
C ILE A 706 -3.52 32.31 -24.90
N GLY A 707 -3.64 31.14 -24.25
CA GLY A 707 -4.89 30.62 -23.71
C GLY A 707 -5.48 31.40 -22.52
N LYS A 708 -6.69 31.00 -22.13
CA LYS A 708 -7.45 31.61 -21.05
C LYS A 708 -6.69 31.47 -19.74
N LYS A 709 -6.56 32.58 -19.00
CA LYS A 709 -5.82 32.63 -17.71
C LYS A 709 -4.37 32.11 -17.78
N ALA A 710 -3.75 32.06 -18.96
CA ALA A 710 -2.43 31.46 -19.14
C ALA A 710 -1.38 32.01 -18.18
N PHE A 711 -1.38 33.31 -17.87
CA PHE A 711 -0.49 33.99 -16.91
C PHE A 711 -1.28 34.61 -15.75
N TYR A 712 -2.44 34.05 -15.38
CA TYR A 712 -3.24 34.57 -14.28
C TYR A 712 -2.42 34.62 -12.99
N ASN A 713 -2.42 35.79 -12.33
CA ASN A 713 -1.72 36.04 -11.08
C ASN A 713 -0.19 35.81 -11.14
N CYS A 714 0.44 36.10 -12.29
CA CYS A 714 1.90 36.26 -12.37
C CYS A 714 2.28 37.65 -11.83
N SER A 715 2.14 37.84 -10.51
CA SER A 715 2.14 39.17 -9.88
C SER A 715 3.44 39.96 -10.02
N ASN A 716 4.59 39.32 -10.21
CA ASN A 716 5.88 39.99 -10.46
C ASN A 716 6.21 40.20 -11.94
N LEU A 717 5.34 39.77 -12.87
CA LEU A 717 5.58 39.96 -14.31
C LEU A 717 5.55 41.47 -14.61
N ALA A 718 6.72 42.04 -14.88
CA ALA A 718 6.91 43.47 -15.08
C ALA A 718 7.04 43.84 -16.55
N ASN A 719 7.62 42.95 -17.36
CA ASN A 719 7.94 43.21 -18.77
C ASN A 719 7.44 42.08 -19.68
N ILE A 720 6.78 42.46 -20.77
CA ILE A 720 6.43 41.57 -21.89
C ILE A 720 7.06 42.14 -23.16
N ASN A 721 8.05 41.42 -23.70
CA ASN A 721 8.78 41.80 -24.91
C ASN A 721 8.28 40.96 -26.09
N ILE A 722 7.65 41.59 -27.07
CA ILE A 722 7.10 40.91 -28.25
C ILE A 722 7.97 41.24 -29.45
N ASN A 723 8.86 40.30 -29.80
CA ASN A 723 9.80 40.43 -30.91
C ASN A 723 9.24 39.92 -32.25
N GLY A 724 8.11 39.20 -32.21
CA GLY A 724 7.43 38.64 -33.39
C GLY A 724 5.95 39.07 -33.48
N GLY A 725 5.03 38.13 -33.27
CA GLY A 725 3.59 38.34 -33.34
C GLY A 725 2.80 37.45 -32.38
N VAL A 726 1.68 37.98 -31.91
CA VAL A 726 0.71 37.29 -31.04
C VAL A 726 -0.63 37.34 -31.77
N SER A 727 -1.24 36.19 -32.06
CA SER A 727 -2.51 36.13 -32.80
C SER A 727 -3.71 36.20 -31.86
N LEU A 728 -3.58 35.68 -30.64
CA LEU A 728 -4.65 35.68 -29.65
C LEU A 728 -4.08 35.85 -28.23
N ILE A 729 -4.72 36.73 -27.46
CA ILE A 729 -4.64 36.80 -26.01
C ILE A 729 -6.05 36.55 -25.48
N ASP A 730 -6.30 35.35 -24.95
CA ASP A 730 -7.63 34.97 -24.49
C ASP A 730 -7.99 35.65 -23.15
N SER A 731 -9.23 35.41 -22.72
CA SER A 731 -9.88 36.01 -21.57
C SER A 731 -9.06 35.78 -20.31
N ASN A 732 -8.83 36.87 -19.55
CA ASN A 732 -8.08 36.85 -18.30
C ASN A 732 -6.63 36.34 -18.40
N ALA A 733 -6.04 36.26 -19.59
CA ALA A 733 -4.69 35.71 -19.79
C ALA A 733 -3.64 36.32 -18.85
N PHE A 734 -3.66 37.63 -18.62
CA PHE A 734 -2.72 38.35 -17.75
C PHE A 734 -3.42 39.00 -16.54
N GLN A 735 -4.62 38.55 -16.15
CA GLN A 735 -5.32 39.11 -14.99
C GLN A 735 -4.44 38.98 -13.73
N LYS A 736 -4.40 40.04 -12.90
CA LYS A 736 -3.57 40.14 -11.68
C LYS A 736 -2.05 40.08 -11.92
N CYS A 737 -1.56 40.44 -13.11
CA CYS A 737 -0.14 40.74 -13.31
C CYS A 737 0.16 42.14 -12.73
N THR A 738 0.15 42.26 -11.41
CA THR A 738 0.13 43.56 -10.70
C THR A 738 1.38 44.41 -10.92
N SER A 739 2.52 43.80 -11.27
CA SER A 739 3.77 44.52 -11.54
C SER A 739 3.95 44.93 -13.00
N LEU A 740 3.05 44.54 -13.91
CA LEU A 740 3.20 44.79 -15.34
C LEU A 740 3.12 46.29 -15.62
N GLN A 741 4.21 46.90 -16.04
CA GLN A 741 4.29 48.37 -16.20
C GLN A 741 3.90 48.84 -17.59
N LYS A 742 4.21 48.03 -18.59
CA LYS A 742 4.11 48.37 -19.99
C LYS A 742 3.67 47.16 -20.80
N PHE A 743 2.73 47.38 -21.72
CA PHE A 743 2.29 46.38 -22.69
C PHE A 743 2.24 46.99 -24.09
N VAL A 744 2.98 46.42 -25.05
CA VAL A 744 3.06 46.93 -26.42
C VAL A 744 2.86 45.79 -27.41
N ILE A 745 1.91 45.96 -28.34
CA ILE A 745 1.74 45.11 -29.52
C ILE A 745 2.19 45.92 -30.75
N PRO A 746 3.40 45.67 -31.29
CA PRO A 746 3.86 46.35 -32.51
C PRO A 746 3.03 45.92 -33.72
N TYR A 747 3.12 46.66 -34.82
CA TYR A 747 2.46 46.28 -36.06
C TYR A 747 3.13 45.07 -36.69
N ASN A 748 2.34 44.05 -37.05
CA ASN A 748 2.81 42.89 -37.78
C ASN A 748 1.90 42.64 -39.00
N ALA A 749 2.46 42.78 -40.21
CA ALA A 749 1.71 42.63 -41.45
C ALA A 749 1.17 41.21 -41.68
N ASN A 750 1.72 40.21 -40.99
CA ASN A 750 1.39 38.80 -41.15
C ASN A 750 0.57 38.24 -39.97
N CYS A 751 0.25 39.06 -38.95
CA CYS A 751 -0.44 38.60 -37.75
C CYS A 751 -1.35 39.70 -37.19
N ASN A 752 -2.66 39.50 -37.27
CA ASN A 752 -3.62 40.28 -36.51
C ASN A 752 -3.69 39.74 -35.08
N THR A 753 -3.77 40.64 -34.10
CA THR A 753 -3.83 40.28 -32.67
C THR A 753 -5.24 40.47 -32.14
N GLU A 754 -5.90 39.38 -31.75
CA GLU A 754 -7.15 39.46 -31.00
C GLU A 754 -6.87 39.46 -29.49
N ILE A 755 -7.46 40.41 -28.75
CA ILE A 755 -7.37 40.46 -27.29
C ILE A 755 -8.78 40.38 -26.71
N LYS A 756 -9.05 39.34 -25.91
CA LYS A 756 -10.37 39.05 -25.36
C LYS A 756 -10.61 39.68 -23.99
N ALA A 757 -11.89 39.70 -23.62
CA ALA A 757 -12.42 40.33 -22.43
C ALA A 757 -11.63 39.98 -21.17
N GLY A 758 -11.25 41.03 -20.43
CA GLY A 758 -10.59 40.92 -19.16
C GLY A 758 -9.15 40.41 -19.16
N ALA A 759 -8.49 40.36 -20.32
CA ALA A 759 -7.10 39.90 -20.45
C ALA A 759 -6.14 40.58 -19.46
N PHE A 760 -6.34 41.86 -19.14
CA PHE A 760 -5.47 42.66 -18.28
C PHE A 760 -6.20 43.24 -17.05
N ILE A 761 -7.20 42.53 -16.51
CA ILE A 761 -7.91 42.94 -15.29
C ILE A 761 -6.93 42.99 -14.11
N GLU A 762 -7.05 44.02 -13.25
CA GLU A 762 -6.25 44.17 -12.02
C GLU A 762 -4.73 44.23 -12.28
N CYS A 763 -4.32 44.72 -13.46
CA CYS A 763 -2.92 45.04 -13.76
C CYS A 763 -2.58 46.43 -13.20
N TYR A 764 -2.49 46.55 -11.87
CA TYR A 764 -2.35 47.83 -11.18
C TYR A 764 -1.06 48.60 -11.47
N GLY A 765 -0.05 47.97 -12.06
CA GLY A 765 1.19 48.63 -12.48
C GLY A 765 1.14 49.24 -13.88
N LEU A 766 0.10 48.95 -14.68
CA LEU A 766 0.12 49.18 -16.12
C LEU A 766 -0.05 50.66 -16.44
N THR A 767 1.05 51.36 -16.72
CA THR A 767 1.06 52.82 -16.99
C THR A 767 1.13 53.16 -18.48
N THR A 768 1.59 52.22 -19.30
CA THR A 768 1.78 52.43 -20.75
C THR A 768 1.20 51.26 -21.53
N ILE A 769 0.32 51.56 -22.48
CA ILE A 769 -0.28 50.60 -23.42
C ILE A 769 -0.02 51.10 -24.83
N GLY A 770 0.63 50.31 -25.69
CA GLY A 770 0.81 50.59 -27.11
C GLY A 770 0.11 49.56 -27.98
N LEU A 771 -0.88 49.97 -28.77
CA LEU A 771 -1.67 49.08 -29.63
C LEU A 771 -1.56 49.53 -31.09
N SER A 772 -0.92 48.73 -31.93
CA SER A 772 -0.83 49.00 -33.36
C SER A 772 -2.17 48.83 -34.08
N SER A 773 -2.20 49.18 -35.37
CA SER A 773 -3.39 49.01 -36.21
C SER A 773 -3.75 47.55 -36.53
N SER A 774 -2.96 46.55 -36.12
CA SER A 774 -3.26 45.12 -36.32
C SER A 774 -4.01 44.49 -35.13
N VAL A 775 -4.37 45.27 -34.11
CA VAL A 775 -5.07 44.80 -32.90
C VAL A 775 -6.58 44.88 -33.06
N THR A 776 -7.28 43.83 -32.65
CA THR A 776 -8.74 43.75 -32.47
C THR A 776 -9.06 43.48 -31.00
N LEU A 777 -9.98 44.26 -30.41
CA LEU A 777 -10.38 44.13 -29.01
C LEU A 777 -11.79 43.55 -28.86
N ILE A 778 -11.96 42.49 -28.09
CA ILE A 778 -13.24 41.78 -27.91
C ILE A 778 -13.76 41.97 -26.48
N ASN A 779 -14.66 42.94 -26.27
CA ASN A 779 -15.09 43.42 -24.95
C ASN A 779 -16.44 42.85 -24.44
N ARG A 780 -16.90 41.67 -24.90
CA ARG A 780 -18.30 41.22 -24.74
C ARG A 780 -18.81 41.12 -23.29
N ASN A 781 -17.98 40.72 -22.33
CA ASN A 781 -18.39 40.45 -20.93
C ASN A 781 -17.61 41.26 -19.87
N ALA A 782 -16.52 41.91 -20.27
CA ALA A 782 -15.70 42.81 -19.46
C ALA A 782 -14.76 43.60 -20.40
N PRO A 783 -14.36 44.83 -20.05
CA PRO A 783 -13.31 45.53 -20.80
C PRO A 783 -12.01 44.71 -20.82
N VAL A 784 -11.26 44.74 -21.93
CA VAL A 784 -9.95 44.10 -22.05
C VAL A 784 -9.00 44.57 -20.93
N PHE A 785 -9.00 45.87 -20.67
CA PHE A 785 -8.27 46.53 -19.60
C PHE A 785 -9.26 47.13 -18.59
N SER A 786 -9.26 46.66 -17.35
CA SER A 786 -10.04 47.26 -16.27
C SER A 786 -9.33 47.10 -14.92
N ALA A 787 -9.66 47.96 -13.96
CA ALA A 787 -8.91 48.08 -12.71
C ALA A 787 -7.39 48.31 -12.94
N ILE A 788 -7.07 49.15 -13.93
CA ILE A 788 -5.74 49.67 -14.23
C ILE A 788 -5.60 51.11 -13.69
N PRO A 789 -4.39 51.67 -13.54
CA PRO A 789 -4.22 53.06 -13.10
C PRO A 789 -5.01 54.08 -13.93
N ASN A 790 -5.63 55.04 -13.25
CA ASN A 790 -6.38 56.11 -13.93
C ASN A 790 -5.48 57.08 -14.73
N TYR A 791 -4.15 56.98 -14.58
CA TYR A 791 -3.14 57.76 -15.30
C TYR A 791 -2.44 56.94 -16.40
N THR A 792 -3.05 55.86 -16.87
CA THR A 792 -2.51 55.03 -17.95
C THR A 792 -2.53 55.77 -19.28
N HIS A 793 -1.40 55.78 -20.00
CA HIS A 793 -1.30 56.30 -21.36
C HIS A 793 -1.58 55.20 -22.39
N ILE A 794 -2.49 55.47 -23.33
CA ILE A 794 -2.81 54.55 -24.43
C ILE A 794 -2.34 55.16 -25.76
N TYR A 795 -1.30 54.57 -26.33
CA TYR A 795 -0.70 54.94 -27.60
C TYR A 795 -1.29 54.09 -28.74
N ALA A 796 -1.92 54.74 -29.72
CA ALA A 796 -2.55 54.04 -30.84
C ALA A 796 -2.62 54.90 -32.12
N PRO A 797 -2.65 54.30 -33.34
CA PRO A 797 -2.88 55.04 -34.57
C PRO A 797 -4.31 55.60 -34.61
N SER A 798 -4.48 56.78 -35.22
CA SER A 798 -5.80 57.36 -35.44
C SER A 798 -6.71 56.39 -36.22
N GLY A 799 -7.95 56.21 -35.76
CA GLY A 799 -8.93 55.31 -36.38
C GLY A 799 -8.74 53.82 -36.10
N SER A 800 -7.75 53.42 -35.29
CA SER A 800 -7.57 52.02 -34.86
C SER A 800 -8.53 51.62 -33.73
N GLU A 801 -8.68 50.32 -33.50
CA GLU A 801 -9.42 49.78 -32.33
C GLU A 801 -8.85 50.28 -31.00
N GLY A 802 -7.52 50.39 -30.87
CA GLY A 802 -6.88 50.94 -29.67
C GLY A 802 -7.27 52.41 -29.41
N TYR A 803 -7.38 53.22 -30.48
CA TYR A 803 -7.84 54.60 -30.39
C TYR A 803 -9.30 54.69 -29.92
N SER A 804 -10.19 53.92 -30.54
CA SER A 804 -11.61 53.86 -30.16
C SER A 804 -11.80 53.35 -28.72
N TYR A 805 -10.98 52.38 -28.32
CA TYR A 805 -11.03 51.81 -26.98
C TYR A 805 -10.59 52.78 -25.89
N ALA A 806 -9.54 53.58 -26.11
CA ALA A 806 -9.13 54.60 -25.15
C ALA A 806 -10.28 55.56 -24.82
N ILE A 807 -11.00 56.02 -25.85
CA ILE A 807 -12.20 56.87 -25.70
C ILE A 807 -13.29 56.12 -24.92
N PHE A 808 -13.54 54.85 -25.27
CA PHE A 808 -14.55 54.02 -24.59
C PHE A 808 -14.32 53.89 -23.08
N ILE A 809 -13.06 53.86 -22.62
CA ILE A 809 -12.72 53.81 -21.19
C ILE A 809 -12.38 55.18 -20.58
N ASN A 810 -12.74 56.28 -21.23
CA ASN A 810 -12.53 57.67 -20.78
C ASN A 810 -11.05 58.07 -20.60
N ILE A 811 -10.16 57.55 -21.44
CA ILE A 811 -8.75 57.96 -21.53
C ILE A 811 -8.53 58.73 -22.84
N VAL A 812 -7.82 59.86 -22.78
CA VAL A 812 -7.43 60.61 -23.99
C VAL A 812 -6.36 59.80 -24.75
N PRO A 813 -6.59 59.36 -26.00
CA PRO A 813 -5.61 58.57 -26.75
C PRO A 813 -4.40 59.41 -27.14
N ASP A 814 -3.20 58.87 -26.91
CA ASP A 814 -1.94 59.40 -27.42
C ASP A 814 -1.71 58.91 -28.86
N VAL A 815 -2.02 59.75 -29.85
CA VAL A 815 -1.90 59.34 -31.26
C VAL A 815 -0.43 59.08 -31.63
N ARG A 816 -0.14 57.88 -32.13
CA ARG A 816 1.19 57.44 -32.60
C ARG A 816 1.08 56.60 -33.86
N THR A 817 2.05 56.72 -34.75
CA THR A 817 2.19 55.81 -35.90
C THR A 817 2.62 54.41 -35.44
N ASN A 818 2.39 53.39 -36.27
CA ASN A 818 2.86 52.02 -35.99
C ASN A 818 4.38 51.95 -35.71
N ALA A 819 5.19 52.75 -36.42
CA ALA A 819 6.63 52.81 -36.22
C ALA A 819 7.00 53.41 -34.85
N GLN A 820 6.27 54.44 -34.41
CA GLN A 820 6.45 55.02 -33.08
C GLN A 820 6.00 54.07 -31.98
N ILE A 821 4.94 53.29 -32.19
CA ILE A 821 4.48 52.27 -31.23
C ILE A 821 5.51 51.16 -31.09
N ALA A 822 6.14 50.72 -32.18
CA ALA A 822 7.22 49.75 -32.13
C ALA A 822 8.48 50.27 -31.42
N ALA A 823 8.71 51.58 -31.41
CA ALA A 823 9.84 52.21 -30.74
C ALA A 823 9.61 52.45 -29.23
N LEU A 824 8.35 52.42 -28.77
CA LEU A 824 8.00 52.52 -27.36
C LEU A 824 8.58 51.34 -26.61
#